data_AF-A0A6L6BCB8-F1
#
_entry.id   AF-A0A6L6BCB8-F1
#
_cell.length_a   1.000
_cell.length_b   1.000
_cell.length_c   1.000
_cell.angle_alpha   90.00
_cell.angle_beta   90.00
_cell.angle_gamma   90.00
#
_symmetry.space_group_name_H-M   'P 1'
#
loop_
_entity.id
_entity.type
_entity.pdbx_description
1 polymer ?
#
loop_
_entity_poly.entity_id
_entity_poly.type
_entity_poly.pdbx_seq_one_letter_code
_entity_poly.pdbx_strand_id
1 'polypeptide(L)'
;MAFDFRSARAQLEQASVIARDLERVLEQQERLINETKAAASHVKESQVLLELAKLPIDNLNDATEEIVRVETLRKYGYQSVASVYNSSSIQLEKIPGITLTSAQSLKALADQMYVAVAQTISYGFDIEDLSSTDKDLIGNLQGLDHLRAATKNSTSKMKPIAETLKNSLPHTKPLKSRFRWLITSSKNKERALEALEQVSYLIGDPITITVIQAARLGIDALTEKYDPPVEEFKRRSGDYYAILEEVTNTRTNTAANRHFNQELLDKIEAQELDTSTIKATLRQYQNFGGKFALTQGRVIIGDEMGLGKTLQAISAIAHRHASGATRFLVVCPASVVTNWIREVDSRSELQIIKIHGEDHKSALAQWKETSGIGITTFDTLKSFEITPEEITALKIDTIIVDEAHYIKNVDTGRSRTIQRWLANAPHVIFLTGTPLENRVDEFIRLATLLDPKIGADLNRVVLAAGPEPFKKAVAPIYLRRNTEEVLKELPELIEVAEYCSWEGVDRQKYIDAVGTGNFMAMRRAAFNPMQDQVPGKLERLVELVDEAIESGQKVIVFSYFRTVIDQVMKALGDKAVGPITGSVTSTQRQNIVDAFQNAPTPLALVGQIQAAGTGLNIQAASVVIICEPQIKPSLEVQAIARAHRMGQVRKVQVHRLILPESVDEQMIAMLAHKQSQFDAYAKESDLADQASGAKDATDESMAKVIVMEERRRLGVETNQEVIIKDEEE
;
A
#
# COMPACT_ATOMS: atom_id res chain seq x y z
N MET A 1 33.84 40.02 -43.34
CA MET A 1 32.48 40.17 -42.76
C MET A 1 32.61 40.86 -41.41
N ALA A 2 31.90 41.96 -41.19
CA ALA A 2 31.89 42.62 -39.88
C ALA A 2 31.10 41.75 -38.89
N PHE A 3 31.73 41.37 -37.78
CA PHE A 3 31.08 40.61 -36.72
C PHE A 3 29.91 41.41 -36.11
N ASP A 4 28.71 40.82 -36.06
CA ASP A 4 27.52 41.50 -35.52
C ASP A 4 27.46 41.42 -33.99
N PHE A 5 28.06 42.44 -33.36
CA PHE A 5 28.04 42.61 -31.91
C PHE A 5 26.63 42.82 -31.31
N ARG A 6 25.62 43.25 -32.08
CA ARG A 6 24.25 43.43 -31.54
C ARG A 6 23.57 42.08 -31.36
N SER A 7 23.58 41.25 -32.41
CA SER A 7 23.02 39.90 -32.36
C SER A 7 23.70 39.04 -31.28
N ALA A 8 25.05 39.04 -31.26
CA ALA A 8 25.80 38.32 -30.25
C ALA A 8 25.47 38.78 -28.81
N ARG A 9 25.29 40.09 -28.60
CA ARG A 9 24.92 40.62 -27.27
C ARG A 9 23.53 40.16 -26.84
N ALA A 10 22.54 40.20 -27.72
CA ALA A 10 21.18 39.75 -27.42
C ALA A 10 21.14 38.26 -27.07
N GLN A 11 21.83 37.42 -27.84
CA GLN A 11 21.96 35.98 -27.55
C GLN A 11 22.63 35.72 -26.19
N LEU A 12 23.72 36.44 -25.87
CA LEU A 12 24.42 36.29 -24.59
C LEU A 12 23.60 36.80 -23.40
N GLU A 13 22.76 37.83 -23.58
CA GLU A 13 21.81 38.28 -22.56
C GLU A 13 20.73 37.22 -22.32
N GLN A 14 20.15 36.64 -23.38
CA GLN A 14 19.20 35.53 -23.28
C GLN A 14 19.82 34.31 -22.59
N ALA A 15 21.02 33.89 -23.00
CA ALA A 15 21.74 32.78 -22.38
C ALA A 15 22.06 33.03 -20.91
N SER A 16 22.35 34.28 -20.52
CA SER A 16 22.57 34.66 -19.13
C SER A 16 21.29 34.66 -18.28
N VAL A 17 20.11 34.88 -18.88
CA VAL A 17 18.82 34.69 -18.22
C VAL A 17 18.56 33.19 -18.03
N ILE A 18 18.70 32.41 -19.10
CA ILE A 18 18.52 30.94 -19.07
C ILE A 18 19.43 30.30 -18.01
N ALA A 19 20.71 30.67 -17.97
CA ALA A 19 21.65 30.12 -16.98
C ALA A 19 21.19 30.40 -15.55
N ARG A 20 20.75 31.63 -15.26
CA ARG A 20 20.23 32.01 -13.94
C ARG A 20 18.93 31.27 -13.59
N ASP A 21 18.04 31.10 -14.57
CA ASP A 21 16.77 30.39 -14.37
C ASP A 21 17.03 28.91 -14.05
N LEU A 22 17.92 28.25 -14.81
CA LEU A 22 18.32 26.87 -14.56
C LEU A 22 19.00 26.72 -13.20
N GLU A 23 19.96 27.59 -12.87
CA GLU A 23 20.64 27.58 -11.56
C GLU A 23 19.63 27.78 -10.42
N ARG A 24 18.69 28.72 -10.56
CA ARG A 24 17.66 28.97 -9.55
C ARG A 24 16.79 27.74 -9.28
N VAL A 25 16.34 27.04 -10.33
CA VAL A 25 15.53 25.81 -10.16
C VAL A 25 16.35 24.72 -9.48
N LEU A 26 17.60 24.52 -9.89
CA LEU A 26 18.50 23.51 -9.32
C LEU A 26 18.80 23.80 -7.84
N GLU A 27 19.13 25.05 -7.50
CA GLU A 27 19.40 25.48 -6.12
C GLU A 27 18.17 25.31 -5.22
N GLN A 28 16.97 25.64 -5.71
CA GLN A 28 15.74 25.45 -4.93
C GLN A 28 15.41 23.97 -4.73
N GLN A 29 15.59 23.13 -5.75
CA GLN A 29 15.44 21.68 -5.58
C GLN A 29 16.42 21.13 -4.55
N GLU A 30 17.70 21.50 -4.63
CA GLU A 30 18.73 21.05 -3.70
C GLU A 30 18.43 21.52 -2.27
N ARG A 31 17.99 22.78 -2.12
CA ARG A 31 17.55 23.32 -0.84
C ARG A 31 16.40 22.51 -0.24
N LEU A 32 15.32 22.27 -0.99
CA LEU A 32 14.16 21.50 -0.53
C LEU A 32 14.56 20.07 -0.13
N ILE A 33 15.43 19.42 -0.90
CA ILE A 33 15.96 18.09 -0.56
C ILE A 33 16.72 18.11 0.77
N ASN A 34 17.59 19.11 0.97
CA ASN A 34 18.39 19.21 2.19
C ASN A 34 17.55 19.57 3.42
N GLU A 35 16.61 20.51 3.29
CA GLU A 35 15.66 20.89 4.34
C GLU A 35 14.75 19.71 4.71
N THR A 36 14.27 18.93 3.72
CA THR A 36 13.50 17.69 3.93
C THR A 36 14.32 16.67 4.73
N LYS A 37 15.59 16.43 4.35
CA LYS A 37 16.47 15.49 5.07
C LYS A 37 16.69 15.91 6.52
N ALA A 38 16.95 17.20 6.75
CA ALA A 38 17.17 17.74 8.09
C ALA A 38 15.92 17.61 8.97
N ALA A 39 14.76 18.03 8.44
CA ALA A 39 13.49 17.92 9.15
C ALA A 39 13.11 16.47 9.43
N ALA A 40 13.27 15.57 8.45
CA ALA A 40 13.07 14.14 8.64
C ALA A 40 13.98 13.60 9.76
N SER A 41 15.29 13.86 9.71
CA SER A 41 16.21 13.40 10.76
C SER A 41 15.76 13.82 12.17
N HIS A 42 15.30 15.06 12.33
CA HIS A 42 14.82 15.58 13.61
C HIS A 42 13.53 14.89 14.09
N VAL A 43 12.57 14.67 13.18
CA VAL A 43 11.33 13.92 13.49
C VAL A 43 11.68 12.50 13.92
N LYS A 44 12.60 11.84 13.21
CA LYS A 44 13.02 10.47 13.55
C LYS A 44 13.62 10.39 14.95
N GLU A 45 14.56 11.28 15.25
CA GLU A 45 15.23 11.33 16.54
C GLU A 45 14.22 11.54 17.67
N SER A 46 13.26 12.45 17.47
CA SER A 46 12.18 12.70 18.43
C SER A 46 11.35 11.43 18.69
N GLN A 47 10.98 10.69 17.65
CA GLN A 47 10.24 9.43 17.77
C GLN A 47 11.08 8.33 18.45
N VAL A 48 12.37 8.21 18.12
CA VAL A 48 13.29 7.24 18.75
C VAL A 48 13.39 7.50 20.25
N LEU A 49 13.52 8.77 20.64
CA LEU A 49 13.60 9.16 22.04
C LEU A 49 12.30 8.88 22.79
N LEU A 50 11.13 9.07 22.15
CA LEU A 50 9.83 8.70 22.73
C LEU A 50 9.71 7.18 22.95
N GLU A 51 10.14 6.37 21.99
CA GLU A 51 10.14 4.90 22.14
C GLU A 51 11.14 4.43 23.20
N LEU A 52 12.36 4.99 23.22
CA LEU A 52 13.34 4.72 24.29
C LEU A 52 12.85 5.16 25.67
N ALA A 53 11.95 6.16 25.75
CA ALA A 53 11.36 6.59 27.01
C ALA A 53 10.33 5.60 27.54
N LYS A 54 9.67 4.83 26.67
CA LYS A 54 8.76 3.73 27.04
C LYS A 54 9.53 2.50 27.55
N LEU A 55 10.79 2.32 27.15
CA LEU A 55 11.62 1.21 27.60
C LEU A 55 12.11 1.45 29.04
N PRO A 56 11.74 0.58 29.99
CA PRO A 56 12.20 0.72 31.37
C PRO A 56 13.71 0.52 31.44
N ILE A 57 14.33 1.15 32.43
CA ILE A 57 15.78 1.06 32.64
C ILE A 57 16.28 -0.38 32.87
N ASP A 58 15.38 -1.29 33.28
CA ASP A 58 15.68 -2.71 33.48
C ASP A 58 16.11 -3.43 32.19
N ASN A 59 15.75 -2.91 31.01
CA ASN A 59 16.24 -3.43 29.74
C ASN A 59 17.76 -3.29 29.57
N LEU A 60 18.44 -2.51 30.41
CA LEU A 60 19.90 -2.42 30.46
C LEU A 60 20.54 -3.50 31.36
N ASN A 61 19.75 -4.31 32.09
CA ASN A 61 20.26 -5.36 32.98
C ASN A 61 20.75 -6.62 32.25
N ASP A 62 20.12 -7.00 31.13
CA ASP A 62 20.34 -8.30 30.47
C ASP A 62 21.75 -8.51 29.91
N ALA A 63 22.57 -7.47 29.83
CA ALA A 63 23.92 -7.50 29.26
C ALA A 63 25.05 -7.18 30.26
N THR A 64 24.74 -6.86 31.52
CA THR A 64 25.76 -6.58 32.54
C THR A 64 25.65 -7.57 33.69
N GLU A 65 26.72 -8.28 34.03
CA GLU A 65 26.76 -9.27 35.13
C GLU A 65 26.47 -8.68 36.54
N GLU A 66 26.10 -7.39 36.65
CA GLU A 66 25.91 -6.67 37.91
C GLU A 66 24.53 -5.99 38.01
N ILE A 67 23.51 -6.76 38.41
CA ILE A 67 22.11 -6.37 38.70
C ILE A 67 22.01 -5.15 39.66
N VAL A 68 23.04 -4.89 40.47
CA VAL A 68 23.06 -3.86 41.53
C VAL A 68 23.05 -2.41 40.97
N ARG A 69 23.39 -2.21 39.69
CA ARG A 69 23.59 -0.87 39.09
C ARG A 69 22.27 -0.18 38.69
N VAL A 70 21.25 -0.92 38.27
CA VAL A 70 19.98 -0.34 37.76
C VAL A 70 19.07 0.18 38.87
N GLU A 71 19.01 -0.48 40.03
CA GLU A 71 18.29 0.07 41.19
C GLU A 71 18.88 1.40 41.67
N THR A 72 20.20 1.55 41.59
CA THR A 72 20.90 2.78 41.95
C THR A 72 20.54 3.89 40.96
N LEU A 73 20.58 3.63 39.66
CA LEU A 73 20.13 4.58 38.64
C LEU A 73 18.68 5.06 38.88
N ARG A 74 17.76 4.14 39.20
CA ARG A 74 16.36 4.46 39.51
C ARG A 74 16.23 5.41 40.70
N LYS A 75 17.00 5.20 41.78
CA LYS A 75 17.03 6.09 42.96
C LYS A 75 17.47 7.51 42.63
N TYR A 76 18.32 7.67 41.61
CA TYR A 76 18.83 8.97 41.17
C TYR A 76 18.03 9.59 39.99
N GLY A 77 16.82 9.09 39.73
CA GLY A 77 15.88 9.69 38.78
C GLY A 77 15.92 9.13 37.36
N TYR A 78 16.73 8.10 37.10
CA TYR A 78 16.80 7.44 35.80
C TYR A 78 15.75 6.32 35.72
N GLN A 79 14.64 6.56 35.04
CA GLN A 79 13.51 5.61 34.96
C GLN A 79 13.48 4.82 33.65
N SER A 80 14.11 5.33 32.58
CA SER A 80 14.05 4.77 31.23
C SER A 80 15.41 4.73 30.53
N VAL A 81 15.50 3.96 29.45
CA VAL A 81 16.70 3.91 28.60
C VAL A 81 17.01 5.29 28.02
N ALA A 82 15.98 6.07 27.64
CA ALA A 82 16.17 7.45 27.15
C ALA A 82 16.88 8.36 28.16
N SER A 83 16.60 8.22 29.47
CA SER A 83 17.25 9.04 30.50
C SER A 83 18.76 8.79 30.59
N VAL A 84 19.19 7.54 30.39
CA VAL A 84 20.61 7.15 30.34
C VAL A 84 21.22 7.61 29.02
N TYR A 85 20.52 7.44 27.89
CA TYR A 85 20.96 7.89 26.58
C TYR A 85 21.25 9.40 26.53
N ASN A 86 20.39 10.22 27.13
CA ASN A 86 20.53 11.68 27.17
C ASN A 86 21.57 12.18 28.18
N SER A 87 22.18 11.28 28.96
CA SER A 87 23.22 11.63 29.94
C SER A 87 24.61 11.34 29.39
N SER A 88 25.56 12.18 29.76
CA SER A 88 26.98 11.91 29.56
C SER A 88 27.50 10.86 30.54
N SER A 89 28.54 10.12 30.16
CA SER A 89 29.22 9.17 31.05
C SER A 89 29.74 9.81 32.34
N ILE A 90 30.16 11.08 32.28
CA ILE A 90 30.60 11.87 33.44
C ILE A 90 29.44 12.17 34.41
N GLN A 91 28.23 12.40 33.90
CA GLN A 91 27.06 12.60 34.77
C GLN A 91 26.67 11.31 35.48
N LEU A 92 26.75 10.17 34.79
CA LEU A 92 26.46 8.86 35.36
C LEU A 92 27.51 8.43 36.41
N GLU A 93 28.79 8.75 36.21
CA GLU A 93 29.87 8.46 37.19
C GLU A 93 29.68 9.18 38.54
N LYS A 94 29.00 10.33 38.56
CA LYS A 94 28.72 11.06 39.81
C LYS A 94 27.75 10.31 40.73
N ILE A 95 27.09 9.26 40.23
CA ILE A 95 26.15 8.46 41.01
C ILE A 95 26.94 7.46 41.87
N PRO A 96 26.77 7.48 43.20
CA PRO A 96 27.48 6.56 44.10
C PRO A 96 27.27 5.10 43.70
N GLY A 97 28.36 4.36 43.50
CA GLY A 97 28.33 2.96 43.07
C GLY A 97 28.46 2.75 41.55
N ILE A 98 28.55 3.81 40.75
CA ILE A 98 28.79 3.74 39.31
C ILE A 98 30.21 4.21 38.99
N THR A 99 31.05 3.30 38.47
CA THR A 99 32.39 3.67 37.98
C THR A 99 32.34 4.25 36.57
N LEU A 100 33.36 4.99 36.15
CA LEU A 100 33.46 5.50 34.77
C LEU A 100 33.31 4.38 33.71
N THR A 101 33.92 3.22 33.94
CA THR A 101 33.79 2.05 33.06
C THR A 101 32.35 1.57 33.00
N SER A 102 31.64 1.56 34.13
CA SER A 102 30.22 1.18 34.20
C SER A 102 29.34 2.18 33.46
N ALA A 103 29.60 3.48 33.63
CA ALA A 103 28.90 4.55 32.94
C ALA A 103 29.11 4.49 31.41
N GLN A 104 30.32 4.18 30.96
CA GLN A 104 30.62 3.97 29.54
C GLN A 104 29.89 2.76 28.96
N SER A 105 29.87 1.63 29.68
CA SER A 105 29.12 0.44 29.25
C SER A 105 27.61 0.69 29.18
N LEU A 106 27.03 1.36 30.19
CA LEU A 106 25.61 1.73 30.18
C LEU A 106 25.27 2.65 29.01
N LYS A 107 26.12 3.63 28.71
CA LYS A 107 25.94 4.52 27.56
C LYS A 107 26.04 3.77 26.23
N ALA A 108 27.02 2.88 26.08
CA ALA A 108 27.19 2.06 24.89
C ALA A 108 25.97 1.15 24.64
N LEU A 109 25.39 0.57 25.69
CA LEU A 109 24.16 -0.20 25.60
C LEU A 109 22.96 0.67 25.20
N ALA A 110 22.80 1.83 25.84
CA ALA A 110 21.75 2.78 25.46
C ALA A 110 21.91 3.25 24.00
N ASP A 111 23.14 3.46 23.52
CA ASP A 111 23.44 3.80 22.13
C ASP A 111 23.12 2.63 21.18
N GLN A 112 23.43 1.39 21.55
CA GLN A 112 23.05 0.20 20.78
C GLN A 112 21.52 0.05 20.70
N MET A 113 20.82 0.26 21.80
CA MET A 113 19.36 0.26 21.84
C MET A 113 18.78 1.39 21.01
N TYR A 114 19.37 2.60 21.05
CA TYR A 114 19.00 3.70 20.17
C TYR A 114 19.12 3.30 18.70
N VAL A 115 20.24 2.70 18.30
CA VAL A 115 20.43 2.24 16.92
C VAL A 115 19.41 1.17 16.54
N ALA A 116 19.12 0.21 17.43
CA ALA A 116 18.13 -0.83 17.19
C ALA A 116 16.72 -0.24 17.02
N VAL A 117 16.30 0.68 17.90
CA VAL A 117 15.00 1.35 17.83
C VAL A 117 14.92 2.29 16.61
N ALA A 118 16.01 2.98 16.25
CA ALA A 118 16.07 3.81 15.06
C ALA A 118 15.95 3.01 13.74
N GLN A 119 16.27 1.71 13.75
CA GLN A 119 16.06 0.83 12.59
C GLN A 119 14.61 0.34 12.48
N THR A 120 13.87 0.29 13.59
CA THR A 120 12.46 -0.14 13.58
C THR A 120 11.54 1.01 13.19
N ILE A 121 11.83 2.23 13.63
CA ILE A 121 11.01 3.42 13.39
C ILE A 121 11.02 3.87 11.93
N SER A 122 9.82 4.10 11.40
CA SER A 122 9.58 4.81 10.14
C SER A 122 8.85 6.11 10.40
N TYR A 123 8.92 7.02 9.43
CA TYR A 123 8.26 8.30 9.47
C TYR A 123 6.75 8.14 9.26
N GLY A 124 5.97 8.17 10.34
CA GLY A 124 4.52 8.37 10.30
C GLY A 124 4.13 9.74 10.84
N PHE A 125 3.20 10.41 10.16
CA PHE A 125 2.57 11.64 10.65
C PHE A 125 1.26 11.32 11.35
N ASP A 126 1.10 11.81 12.58
CA ASP A 126 -0.22 11.88 13.22
C ASP A 126 -0.88 13.19 12.77
N ILE A 127 -1.85 13.11 11.87
CA ILE A 127 -2.51 14.28 11.30
C ILE A 127 -3.31 15.08 12.35
N GLU A 128 -3.65 14.45 13.47
CA GLU A 128 -4.40 15.05 14.57
C GLU A 128 -3.47 15.78 15.55
N ASP A 129 -2.17 15.48 15.54
CA ASP A 129 -1.16 16.08 16.42
C ASP A 129 0.16 16.40 15.67
N LEU A 130 0.07 17.33 14.70
CA LEU A 130 1.24 17.77 13.93
C LEU A 130 2.07 18.83 14.67
N SER A 131 3.34 18.52 14.92
CA SER A 131 4.33 19.48 15.40
C SER A 131 4.68 20.55 14.35
N SER A 132 5.41 21.59 14.75
CA SER A 132 5.94 22.58 13.79
C SER A 132 6.89 21.92 12.78
N THR A 133 7.73 20.99 13.22
CA THR A 133 8.68 20.27 12.37
C THR A 133 7.96 19.38 11.37
N ASP A 134 6.83 18.78 11.75
CA ASP A 134 6.01 17.98 10.83
C ASP A 134 5.43 18.84 9.71
N LYS A 135 4.93 20.04 10.07
CA LYS A 135 4.38 21.00 9.10
C LYS A 135 5.45 21.50 8.14
N ASP A 136 6.65 21.78 8.63
CA ASP A 136 7.80 22.17 7.81
C ASP A 136 8.21 21.03 6.86
N LEU A 137 8.25 19.79 7.35
CA LEU A 137 8.56 18.62 6.53
C LEU A 137 7.51 18.43 5.42
N ILE A 138 6.23 18.48 5.75
CA ILE A 138 5.13 18.39 4.77
C ILE A 138 5.22 19.54 3.75
N GLY A 139 5.52 20.77 4.20
CA GLY A 139 5.72 21.92 3.31
C GLY A 139 6.88 21.74 2.33
N ASN A 140 8.01 21.21 2.81
CA ASN A 140 9.16 20.92 1.95
C ASN A 140 8.85 19.83 0.92
N LEU A 141 8.11 18.79 1.32
CA LEU A 141 7.64 17.73 0.41
C LEU A 141 6.70 18.26 -0.66
N GLN A 142 5.73 19.12 -0.28
CA GLN A 142 4.82 19.78 -1.23
C GLN A 142 5.61 20.63 -2.24
N GLY A 143 6.52 21.48 -1.76
CA GLY A 143 7.35 22.32 -2.64
C GLY A 143 8.20 21.50 -3.60
N LEU A 144 8.74 20.37 -3.14
CA LEU A 144 9.53 19.47 -3.98
C LEU A 144 8.67 18.77 -5.04
N ASP A 145 7.47 18.31 -4.68
CA ASP A 145 6.52 17.67 -5.60
C ASP A 145 6.08 18.64 -6.71
N HIS A 146 5.66 19.86 -6.35
CA HIS A 146 5.22 20.86 -7.32
C HIS A 146 6.35 21.29 -8.25
N LEU A 147 7.57 21.46 -7.73
CA LEU A 147 8.74 21.76 -8.57
C LEU A 147 9.04 20.61 -9.55
N ARG A 148 8.96 19.36 -9.10
CA ARG A 148 9.17 18.17 -9.95
C ARG A 148 8.09 18.04 -11.02
N ALA A 149 6.84 18.24 -10.67
CA ALA A 149 5.71 18.21 -11.59
C ALA A 149 5.85 19.30 -12.67
N ALA A 150 6.12 20.54 -12.26
CA ALA A 150 6.29 21.67 -13.18
C ALA A 150 7.48 21.49 -14.14
N THR A 151 8.57 20.89 -13.64
CA THR A 151 9.78 20.63 -14.44
C THR A 151 9.72 19.30 -15.21
N LYS A 152 8.65 18.51 -15.07
CA LYS A 152 8.53 17.14 -15.62
C LYS A 152 9.75 16.28 -15.30
N ASN A 153 10.27 16.39 -14.08
CA ASN A 153 11.50 15.70 -13.64
C ASN A 153 12.74 15.93 -14.54
N SER A 154 12.81 17.06 -15.25
CA SER A 154 13.89 17.35 -16.21
C SER A 154 15.15 17.95 -15.56
N THR A 155 15.22 18.04 -14.24
CA THR A 155 16.31 18.73 -13.52
C THR A 155 17.66 18.03 -13.68
N SER A 156 17.68 16.71 -13.85
CA SER A 156 18.88 15.95 -14.24
C SER A 156 19.45 16.40 -15.60
N LYS A 157 18.57 16.78 -16.55
CA LYS A 157 18.94 17.33 -17.86
C LYS A 157 19.31 18.82 -17.78
N MET A 158 18.77 19.56 -16.80
CA MET A 158 19.10 20.98 -16.57
C MET A 158 20.55 21.17 -16.12
N LYS A 159 21.06 20.31 -15.25
CA LYS A 159 22.40 20.41 -14.67
C LYS A 159 23.54 20.53 -15.70
N PRO A 160 23.69 19.61 -16.69
CA PRO A 160 24.76 19.74 -17.69
C PRO A 160 24.63 20.98 -18.57
N ILE A 161 23.40 21.44 -18.85
CA ILE A 161 23.14 22.66 -19.62
C ILE A 161 23.58 23.88 -18.80
N ALA A 162 23.19 23.95 -17.52
CA ALA A 162 23.57 25.02 -16.61
C ALA A 162 25.08 25.10 -16.42
N GLU A 163 25.76 23.96 -16.21
CA GLU A 163 27.22 23.89 -16.08
C GLU A 163 27.94 24.35 -17.36
N THR A 164 27.44 23.95 -18.53
CA THR A 164 27.99 24.38 -19.82
C THR A 164 27.86 25.89 -19.98
N LEU A 165 26.68 26.46 -19.72
CA LEU A 165 26.47 27.91 -19.80
C LEU A 165 27.35 28.66 -18.77
N LYS A 166 27.45 28.17 -17.54
CA LYS A 166 28.28 28.74 -16.47
C LYS A 166 29.76 28.80 -16.84
N ASN A 167 30.26 27.77 -17.53
CA ASN A 167 31.66 27.70 -17.97
C ASN A 167 31.92 28.56 -19.22
N SER A 168 30.99 28.60 -20.19
CA SER A 168 31.19 29.30 -21.45
C SER A 168 30.92 30.82 -21.36
N LEU A 169 29.91 31.27 -20.59
CA LEU A 169 29.54 32.68 -20.48
C LEU A 169 30.69 33.61 -20.02
N PRO A 170 31.56 33.25 -19.05
CA PRO A 170 32.70 34.08 -18.66
C PRO A 170 33.69 34.37 -19.81
N HIS A 171 33.86 33.43 -20.75
CA HIS A 171 34.76 33.57 -21.89
C HIS A 171 34.21 34.53 -22.97
N THR A 172 32.90 34.80 -22.97
CA THR A 172 32.24 35.71 -23.92
C THR A 172 32.34 37.20 -23.54
N LYS A 173 32.97 37.54 -22.40
CA LYS A 173 33.15 38.94 -21.92
C LYS A 173 33.68 39.92 -22.99
N PRO A 174 34.64 39.54 -23.88
CA PRO A 174 35.11 40.42 -24.95
C PRO A 174 34.04 40.81 -25.96
N LEU A 175 33.03 39.96 -26.18
CA LEU A 175 31.96 40.16 -27.17
C LEU A 175 30.88 41.13 -26.70
N LYS A 176 30.82 41.45 -25.40
CA LYS A 176 29.84 42.37 -24.82
C LYS A 176 30.13 43.86 -25.12
N SER A 177 31.34 44.19 -25.59
CA SER A 177 31.73 45.57 -25.92
C SER A 177 32.79 45.64 -27.01
N ARG A 178 32.58 46.51 -28.00
CA ARG A 178 33.55 46.78 -29.08
C ARG A 178 34.90 47.26 -28.53
N PHE A 179 34.89 48.05 -27.44
CA PHE A 179 36.11 48.52 -26.81
C PHE A 179 36.91 47.36 -26.17
N ARG A 180 36.23 46.47 -25.45
CA ARG A 180 36.86 45.27 -24.86
C ARG A 180 37.41 44.35 -25.93
N TRP A 181 36.69 44.19 -27.04
CA TRP A 181 37.18 43.41 -28.18
C TRP A 181 38.49 43.94 -28.74
N LEU A 182 38.63 45.27 -28.91
CA LEU A 182 39.84 45.87 -29.47
C LEU A 182 41.10 45.60 -28.62
N ILE A 183 40.97 45.62 -27.29
CA ILE A 183 42.07 45.40 -26.33
C ILE A 183 42.29 43.92 -25.95
N THR A 184 41.51 42.98 -26.50
CA THR A 184 41.61 41.54 -26.20
C THR A 184 42.64 40.86 -27.11
N SER A 185 43.47 39.97 -26.54
CA SER A 185 44.48 39.19 -27.27
C SER A 185 43.85 38.22 -28.29
N SER A 186 44.59 37.84 -29.33
CA SER A 186 44.09 36.94 -30.39
C SER A 186 43.55 35.61 -29.84
N LYS A 187 44.29 34.98 -28.92
CA LYS A 187 43.89 33.72 -28.26
C LYS A 187 42.57 33.85 -27.47
N ASN A 188 42.33 35.00 -26.84
CA ASN A 188 41.09 35.25 -26.09
C ASN A 188 39.92 35.64 -27.01
N LYS A 189 40.19 36.21 -28.19
CA LYS A 189 39.17 36.46 -29.22
C LYS A 189 38.64 35.16 -29.81
N GLU A 190 39.54 34.22 -30.13
CA GLU A 190 39.20 32.88 -30.63
C GLU A 190 38.33 32.12 -29.61
N ARG A 191 38.79 32.02 -28.36
CA ARG A 191 38.01 31.43 -27.26
C ARG A 191 36.64 32.08 -27.04
N ALA A 192 36.53 33.39 -27.25
CA ALA A 192 35.25 34.08 -27.09
C ALA A 192 34.27 33.72 -28.22
N LEU A 193 34.76 33.55 -29.44
CA LEU A 193 33.96 33.11 -30.60
C LEU A 193 33.53 31.64 -30.46
N GLU A 194 34.44 30.76 -30.05
CA GLU A 194 34.13 29.36 -29.73
C GLU A 194 33.05 29.26 -28.65
N ALA A 195 33.19 30.05 -27.57
CA ALA A 195 32.19 30.09 -26.51
C ALA A 195 30.83 30.62 -26.98
N LEU A 196 30.80 31.59 -27.90
CA LEU A 196 29.55 32.08 -28.49
C LEU A 196 28.88 31.03 -29.36
N GLU A 197 29.64 30.31 -30.18
CA GLU A 197 29.13 29.22 -31.02
C GLU A 197 28.54 28.10 -30.16
N GLN A 198 29.26 27.69 -29.11
CA GLN A 198 28.80 26.68 -28.17
C GLN A 198 27.51 27.11 -27.46
N VAL A 199 27.42 28.36 -26.99
CA VAL A 199 26.20 28.89 -26.36
C VAL A 199 25.05 28.93 -27.36
N SER A 200 25.30 29.41 -28.58
CA SER A 200 24.26 29.51 -29.63
C SER A 200 23.74 28.14 -30.06
N TYR A 201 24.61 27.14 -30.15
CA TYR A 201 24.22 25.76 -30.44
C TYR A 201 23.34 25.21 -29.31
N LEU A 202 23.79 25.37 -28.07
CA LEU A 202 23.09 24.83 -26.90
C LEU A 202 21.70 25.44 -26.74
N ILE A 203 21.54 26.76 -26.84
CA ILE A 203 20.21 27.40 -26.69
C ILE A 203 19.28 27.16 -27.88
N GLY A 204 19.82 26.77 -29.04
CA GLY A 204 19.06 26.46 -30.25
C GLY A 204 18.66 24.99 -30.39
N ASP A 205 19.22 24.10 -29.56
CA ASP A 205 18.92 22.67 -29.57
C ASP A 205 17.46 22.39 -29.12
N PRO A 206 16.66 21.63 -29.90
CA PRO A 206 15.26 21.36 -29.57
C PRO A 206 15.04 20.73 -28.18
N ILE A 207 15.93 19.83 -27.76
CA ILE A 207 15.85 19.20 -26.44
C ILE A 207 16.09 20.25 -25.36
N THR A 208 17.13 21.06 -25.51
CA THR A 208 17.45 22.16 -24.58
C THR A 208 16.32 23.17 -24.48
N ILE A 209 15.63 23.50 -25.58
CA ILE A 209 14.45 24.39 -25.56
C ILE A 209 13.35 23.82 -24.66
N THR A 210 13.06 22.52 -24.74
CA THR A 210 12.06 21.88 -23.86
C THR A 210 12.48 21.93 -22.39
N VAL A 211 13.77 21.76 -22.09
CA VAL A 211 14.31 21.85 -20.73
C VAL A 211 14.26 23.28 -20.20
N ILE A 212 14.54 24.29 -21.03
CA ILE A 212 14.43 25.71 -20.66
C ILE A 212 12.97 26.06 -20.35
N GLN A 213 12.02 25.58 -21.15
CA GLN A 213 10.60 25.79 -20.89
C GLN A 213 10.18 25.14 -19.57
N ALA A 214 10.63 23.91 -19.30
CA ALA A 214 10.40 23.24 -18.03
C ALA A 214 10.98 24.02 -16.84
N ALA A 215 12.17 24.61 -16.98
CA ALA A 215 12.78 25.44 -15.94
C ALA A 215 11.95 26.70 -15.65
N ARG A 216 11.42 27.36 -16.68
CA ARG A 216 10.52 28.52 -16.49
C ARG A 216 9.25 28.15 -15.74
N LEU A 217 8.60 27.05 -16.14
CA LEU A 217 7.44 26.52 -15.42
C LEU A 217 7.78 26.19 -13.96
N GLY A 218 8.97 25.64 -13.70
CA GLY A 218 9.46 25.40 -12.35
C GLY A 218 9.60 26.69 -11.52
N ILE A 219 10.06 27.79 -12.12
CA ILE A 219 10.15 29.09 -11.43
C ILE A 219 8.77 29.65 -11.12
N ASP A 220 7.84 29.55 -12.06
CA ASP A 220 6.47 30.02 -11.86
C ASP A 220 5.81 29.25 -10.70
N ALA A 221 6.02 27.93 -10.64
CA ALA A 221 5.54 27.07 -9.56
C ALA A 221 6.06 27.51 -8.18
N LEU A 222 7.30 28.01 -8.06
CA LEU A 222 7.83 28.51 -6.79
C LEU A 222 7.10 29.75 -6.25
N THR A 223 6.29 30.42 -7.07
CA THR A 223 5.55 31.64 -6.71
C THR A 223 4.04 31.46 -6.67
N GLU A 224 3.56 30.30 -7.07
CA GLU A 224 2.15 29.98 -7.15
C GLU A 224 1.57 29.74 -5.75
N LYS A 225 0.27 30.01 -5.59
CA LYS A 225 -0.44 29.75 -4.34
C LYS A 225 -1.10 28.39 -4.44
N TYR A 226 -0.60 27.45 -3.65
CA TYR A 226 -1.16 26.11 -3.53
C TYR A 226 -2.10 25.98 -2.34
N ASP A 227 -2.79 24.86 -2.29
CA ASP A 227 -3.54 24.44 -1.11
C ASP A 227 -2.61 24.37 0.11
N PRO A 228 -3.13 24.54 1.33
CA PRO A 228 -2.36 24.35 2.54
C PRO A 228 -1.67 22.97 2.54
N PRO A 229 -0.36 22.87 2.87
CA PRO A 229 0.41 21.63 2.73
C PRO A 229 -0.24 20.41 3.39
N VAL A 230 -0.84 20.61 4.56
CA VAL A 230 -1.51 19.55 5.34
C VAL A 230 -2.77 19.03 4.65
N GLU A 231 -3.54 19.89 3.99
CA GLU A 231 -4.78 19.47 3.29
C GLU A 231 -4.47 18.72 2.00
N GLU A 232 -3.41 19.10 1.29
CA GLU A 232 -2.92 18.32 0.14
C GLU A 232 -2.33 16.99 0.60
N PHE A 233 -1.55 16.98 1.70
CA PHE A 233 -1.00 15.76 2.30
C PHE A 233 -2.11 14.75 2.64
N LYS A 234 -3.23 15.18 3.24
CA LYS A 234 -4.37 14.28 3.54
C LYS A 234 -4.89 13.54 2.31
N ARG A 235 -4.83 14.15 1.13
CA ARG A 235 -5.31 13.55 -0.13
C ARG A 235 -4.24 12.75 -0.87
N ARG A 236 -2.96 13.11 -0.69
CA ARG A 236 -1.81 12.60 -1.46
C ARG A 236 -0.69 12.01 -0.60
N SER A 237 -0.99 11.59 0.64
CA SER A 237 -0.01 11.09 1.61
C SER A 237 0.89 9.99 1.03
N GLY A 238 0.32 9.07 0.24
CA GLY A 238 1.09 8.03 -0.44
C GLY A 238 2.20 8.56 -1.36
N ASP A 239 1.93 9.63 -2.12
CA ASP A 239 2.91 10.26 -3.02
C ASP A 239 4.01 10.95 -2.19
N TYR A 240 3.64 11.65 -1.11
CA TYR A 240 4.58 12.37 -0.26
C TYR A 240 5.49 11.45 0.56
N TYR A 241 4.98 10.33 1.04
CA TYR A 241 5.82 9.31 1.65
C TYR A 241 6.78 8.67 0.63
N ALA A 242 6.38 8.52 -0.64
CA ALA A 242 7.27 8.05 -1.69
C ALA A 242 8.44 9.03 -1.93
N ILE A 243 8.13 10.33 -1.99
CA ILE A 243 9.16 11.38 -2.10
C ILE A 243 10.06 11.39 -0.87
N LEU A 244 9.50 11.23 0.32
CA LEU A 244 10.27 11.18 1.57
C LEU A 244 11.26 10.00 1.55
N GLU A 245 10.80 8.79 1.22
CA GLU A 245 11.65 7.60 1.09
C GLU A 245 12.80 7.80 0.10
N GLU A 246 12.51 8.39 -1.06
CA GLU A 246 13.49 8.70 -2.09
C GLU A 246 14.54 9.70 -1.57
N VAL A 247 14.10 10.79 -0.95
CA VAL A 247 14.96 11.86 -0.45
C VAL A 247 15.84 11.37 0.71
N THR A 248 15.30 10.58 1.64
CA THR A 248 16.05 10.07 2.79
C THR A 248 16.90 8.85 2.45
N ASN A 249 16.82 8.32 1.22
CA ASN A 249 17.44 7.06 0.81
C ASN A 249 17.17 5.93 1.81
N THR A 250 15.97 5.89 2.39
CA THR A 250 15.59 4.82 3.31
C THR A 250 15.56 3.54 2.50
N ARG A 251 16.59 2.69 2.60
CA ARG A 251 16.61 1.41 1.88
C ARG A 251 15.42 0.58 2.35
N THR A 252 14.69 -0.02 1.41
CA THR A 252 13.71 -1.07 1.72
C THR A 252 14.35 -2.08 2.65
N ASN A 253 13.69 -2.30 3.78
CA ASN A 253 14.16 -3.20 4.82
C ASN A 253 14.41 -4.57 4.18
N THR A 254 15.67 -5.04 4.17
CA THR A 254 16.08 -6.35 3.62
C THR A 254 15.34 -7.52 4.28
N ALA A 255 14.67 -7.26 5.42
CA ALA A 255 13.78 -8.18 6.09
C ALA A 255 12.66 -8.75 5.21
N ALA A 256 12.01 -7.91 4.39
CA ALA A 256 10.90 -8.32 3.53
C ALA A 256 11.34 -9.22 2.37
N ASN A 257 12.63 -9.21 2.04
CA ASN A 257 13.22 -9.94 0.91
C ASN A 257 14.17 -11.08 1.35
N ARG A 258 14.13 -11.51 2.62
CA ARG A 258 15.04 -12.52 3.19
C ARG A 258 15.06 -13.87 2.47
N HIS A 259 13.99 -14.18 1.72
CA HIS A 259 13.85 -15.44 0.99
C HIS A 259 14.51 -15.43 -0.39
N PHE A 260 14.89 -14.25 -0.91
CA PHE A 260 15.61 -14.13 -2.17
C PHE A 260 17.10 -14.43 -1.98
N ASN A 261 17.74 -15.02 -2.98
CA ASN A 261 19.19 -15.11 -3.02
C ASN A 261 19.80 -13.78 -3.49
N GLN A 262 21.06 -13.52 -3.14
CA GLN A 262 21.72 -12.26 -3.46
C GLN A 262 21.81 -12.00 -4.97
N GLU A 263 22.07 -13.04 -5.77
CA GLU A 263 22.16 -12.93 -7.23
C GLU A 263 20.85 -12.40 -7.85
N LEU A 264 19.70 -12.87 -7.37
CA LEU A 264 18.40 -12.41 -7.84
C LEU A 264 18.13 -10.97 -7.39
N LEU A 265 18.48 -10.62 -6.15
CA LEU A 265 18.35 -9.24 -5.67
C LEU A 265 19.16 -8.27 -6.53
N ASP A 266 20.43 -8.60 -6.80
CA ASP A 266 21.30 -7.76 -7.62
C ASP A 266 20.75 -7.59 -9.04
N LYS A 267 20.19 -8.67 -9.64
CA LYS A 267 19.52 -8.61 -10.95
C LYS A 267 18.29 -7.71 -10.94
N ILE A 268 17.46 -7.78 -9.91
CA ILE A 268 16.26 -6.95 -9.78
C ILE A 268 16.66 -5.49 -9.56
N GLU A 269 17.64 -5.21 -8.70
CA GLU A 269 18.09 -3.84 -8.45
C GLU A 269 18.69 -3.20 -9.71
N ALA A 270 19.47 -3.97 -10.48
CA ALA A 270 20.05 -3.54 -11.75
C ALA A 270 19.02 -3.34 -12.88
N GLN A 271 17.84 -3.97 -12.79
CA GLN A 271 16.77 -3.76 -13.75
C GLN A 271 16.30 -2.31 -13.71
N GLU A 272 16.34 -1.62 -14.86
CA GLU A 272 15.76 -0.29 -14.99
C GLU A 272 14.23 -0.37 -15.08
N LEU A 273 13.56 0.66 -14.56
CA LEU A 273 12.11 0.82 -14.63
C LEU A 273 11.81 2.19 -15.25
N ASP A 274 11.23 2.17 -16.45
CA ASP A 274 10.84 3.40 -17.13
C ASP A 274 9.48 3.85 -16.60
N THR A 275 9.45 5.03 -15.99
CA THR A 275 8.27 5.63 -15.37
C THR A 275 7.76 6.84 -16.14
N SER A 276 8.25 7.09 -17.36
CA SER A 276 7.93 8.28 -18.17
C SER A 276 6.44 8.45 -18.47
N THR A 277 5.69 7.34 -18.61
CA THR A 277 4.24 7.34 -18.85
C THR A 277 3.42 7.14 -17.58
N ILE A 278 4.07 7.08 -16.42
CA ILE A 278 3.43 6.95 -15.11
C ILE A 278 3.29 8.35 -14.50
N LYS A 279 2.07 8.72 -14.13
CA LYS A 279 1.74 10.02 -13.51
C LYS A 279 1.98 10.03 -12.00
N ALA A 280 2.11 8.85 -11.38
CA ALA A 280 2.21 8.68 -9.94
C ALA A 280 3.63 8.36 -9.47
N THR A 281 3.96 8.78 -8.25
CA THR A 281 5.23 8.43 -7.61
C THR A 281 5.13 7.02 -7.01
N LEU A 282 5.99 6.11 -7.46
CA LEU A 282 6.06 4.75 -6.94
C LEU A 282 6.79 4.73 -5.60
N ARG A 283 6.25 4.01 -4.61
CA ARG A 283 6.99 3.65 -3.39
C ARG A 283 8.17 2.74 -3.74
N GLN A 284 9.22 2.73 -2.93
CA GLN A 284 10.40 1.90 -3.23
C GLN A 284 10.05 0.42 -3.38
N TYR A 285 9.20 -0.10 -2.49
CA TYR A 285 8.74 -1.48 -2.58
C TYR A 285 7.90 -1.72 -3.86
N GLN A 286 7.12 -0.74 -4.31
CA GLN A 286 6.36 -0.87 -5.57
C GLN A 286 7.28 -0.89 -6.78
N ASN A 287 8.31 -0.04 -6.78
CA ASN A 287 9.36 -0.03 -7.80
C ASN A 287 10.06 -1.40 -7.86
N PHE A 288 10.45 -1.96 -6.71
CA PHE A 288 11.00 -3.32 -6.63
C PHE A 288 10.05 -4.36 -7.23
N GLY A 289 8.75 -4.28 -6.97
CA GLY A 289 7.75 -5.21 -7.52
C GLY A 289 7.63 -5.13 -9.04
N GLY A 290 7.64 -3.92 -9.60
CA GLY A 290 7.68 -3.70 -11.05
C GLY A 290 8.95 -4.27 -11.68
N LYS A 291 10.12 -3.99 -11.09
CA LYS A 291 11.41 -4.54 -11.52
C LYS A 291 11.43 -6.08 -11.44
N PHE A 292 10.92 -6.65 -10.35
CA PHE A 292 10.82 -8.11 -10.18
C PHE A 292 10.01 -8.76 -11.30
N ALA A 293 8.85 -8.19 -11.64
CA ALA A 293 8.03 -8.68 -12.74
C ALA A 293 8.76 -8.60 -14.10
N LEU A 294 9.51 -7.53 -14.35
CA LEU A 294 10.30 -7.37 -15.57
C LEU A 294 11.48 -8.33 -15.67
N THR A 295 12.21 -8.54 -14.57
CA THR A 295 13.39 -9.42 -14.52
C THR A 295 13.01 -10.88 -14.75
N GLN A 296 11.89 -11.33 -14.18
CA GLN A 296 11.47 -12.73 -14.22
C GLN A 296 10.51 -13.04 -15.37
N GLY A 297 9.78 -12.04 -15.85
CA GLY A 297 8.77 -12.14 -16.90
C GLY A 297 7.48 -12.84 -16.47
N ARG A 298 7.57 -13.96 -15.75
CA ARG A 298 6.42 -14.72 -15.24
C ARG A 298 6.45 -14.80 -13.72
N VAL A 299 5.55 -14.07 -13.06
CA VAL A 299 5.55 -13.91 -11.60
C VAL A 299 4.17 -13.96 -10.96
N ILE A 300 4.17 -14.23 -9.66
CA ILE A 300 3.04 -14.10 -8.74
C ILE A 300 3.41 -13.00 -7.74
N ILE A 301 2.67 -11.88 -7.78
CA ILE A 301 2.77 -10.82 -6.77
C ILE A 301 1.65 -11.05 -5.76
N GLY A 302 2.07 -11.61 -4.63
CA GLY A 302 1.24 -11.97 -3.48
C GLY A 302 1.12 -10.89 -2.42
N ASP A 303 1.74 -9.72 -2.58
CA ASP A 303 1.73 -8.62 -1.60
C ASP A 303 0.37 -8.40 -0.94
N GLU A 304 0.39 -7.96 0.32
CA GLU A 304 -0.83 -7.76 1.09
C GLU A 304 -1.80 -6.78 0.41
N MET A 305 -3.06 -6.88 0.83
CA MET A 305 -4.10 -5.98 0.35
C MET A 305 -3.82 -4.57 0.84
N GLY A 306 -3.88 -3.60 -0.08
CA GLY A 306 -3.53 -2.21 0.23
C GLY A 306 -2.14 -1.76 -0.20
N LEU A 307 -1.22 -2.68 -0.58
CA LEU A 307 0.14 -2.35 -1.03
C LEU A 307 0.25 -1.89 -2.51
N GLY A 308 -0.87 -1.67 -3.19
CA GLY A 308 -0.86 -1.15 -4.57
C GLY A 308 -0.31 -2.11 -5.62
N LYS A 309 -0.64 -3.41 -5.53
CA LYS A 309 -0.30 -4.44 -6.54
C LYS A 309 -0.63 -4.03 -7.98
N THR A 310 -1.77 -3.39 -8.17
CA THR A 310 -2.21 -2.84 -9.45
C THR A 310 -1.18 -1.87 -10.03
N LEU A 311 -0.70 -0.92 -9.23
CA LEU A 311 0.29 0.07 -9.65
C LEU A 311 1.65 -0.59 -9.98
N GLN A 312 2.06 -1.63 -9.26
CA GLN A 312 3.25 -2.42 -9.59
C GLN A 312 3.13 -3.05 -10.98
N ALA A 313 1.99 -3.66 -11.29
CA ALA A 313 1.73 -4.28 -12.59
C ALA A 313 1.62 -3.24 -13.72
N ILE A 314 0.99 -2.09 -13.46
CA ILE A 314 0.95 -0.95 -14.37
C ILE A 314 2.37 -0.47 -14.67
N SER A 315 3.25 -0.39 -13.66
CA SER A 315 4.63 0.08 -13.87
C SER A 315 5.44 -0.85 -14.78
N ALA A 316 5.24 -2.17 -14.65
CA ALA A 316 5.86 -3.13 -15.56
C ALA A 316 5.36 -2.94 -17.00
N ILE A 317 4.03 -2.80 -17.19
CA ILE A 317 3.45 -2.55 -18.53
C ILE A 317 3.96 -1.21 -19.11
N ALA A 318 4.02 -0.15 -18.31
CA ALA A 318 4.50 1.16 -18.75
C ALA A 318 5.93 1.07 -19.31
N HIS A 319 6.82 0.34 -18.62
CA HIS A 319 8.16 0.07 -19.12
C HIS A 319 8.19 -0.77 -20.40
N ARG A 320 7.35 -1.83 -20.49
CA ARG A 320 7.23 -2.64 -21.71
C ARG A 320 6.75 -1.79 -22.89
N HIS A 321 5.80 -0.88 -22.65
CA HIS A 321 5.29 0.05 -23.64
C HIS A 321 6.37 1.02 -24.12
N ALA A 322 7.14 1.61 -23.20
CA ALA A 322 8.30 2.44 -23.55
C ALA A 322 9.35 1.66 -24.36
N SER A 323 9.46 0.35 -24.13
CA SER A 323 10.33 -0.58 -24.88
C SER A 323 9.73 -1.05 -26.22
N GLY A 324 8.56 -0.53 -26.62
CA GLY A 324 7.93 -0.79 -27.93
C GLY A 324 6.84 -1.86 -27.94
N ALA A 325 6.46 -2.44 -26.79
CA ALA A 325 5.32 -3.36 -26.72
C ALA A 325 3.99 -2.59 -26.83
N THR A 326 3.03 -3.11 -27.58
CA THR A 326 1.81 -2.36 -27.92
C THR A 326 0.52 -2.99 -27.39
N ARG A 327 0.51 -4.27 -27.03
CA ARG A 327 -0.73 -4.99 -26.66
C ARG A 327 -0.59 -5.74 -25.34
N PHE A 328 -1.52 -5.45 -24.43
CA PHE A 328 -1.57 -5.98 -23.08
C PHE A 328 -3.00 -6.42 -22.72
N LEU A 329 -3.14 -7.43 -21.86
CA LEU A 329 -4.44 -7.94 -21.43
C LEU A 329 -4.50 -8.05 -19.90
N VAL A 330 -5.55 -7.49 -19.31
CA VAL A 330 -5.88 -7.61 -17.90
C VAL A 330 -7.16 -8.44 -17.76
N VAL A 331 -7.10 -9.52 -16.99
CA VAL A 331 -8.24 -10.37 -16.65
C VAL A 331 -8.49 -10.26 -15.15
N CYS A 332 -9.67 -9.78 -14.76
CA CYS A 332 -9.99 -9.49 -13.37
C CYS A 332 -11.45 -9.81 -13.00
N PRO A 333 -11.84 -9.89 -11.72
CA PRO A 333 -13.25 -10.00 -11.34
C PRO A 333 -14.09 -8.81 -11.84
N ALA A 334 -15.38 -9.03 -12.10
CA ALA A 334 -16.28 -7.99 -12.60
C ALA A 334 -16.37 -6.77 -11.65
N SER A 335 -16.22 -6.99 -10.34
CA SER A 335 -16.26 -5.95 -9.31
C SER A 335 -15.08 -4.98 -9.37
N VAL A 336 -13.95 -5.36 -9.96
CA VAL A 336 -12.72 -4.53 -9.99
C VAL A 336 -12.40 -3.94 -11.36
N VAL A 337 -13.19 -4.25 -12.40
CA VAL A 337 -12.99 -3.69 -13.77
C VAL A 337 -12.96 -2.16 -13.74
N THR A 338 -13.92 -1.54 -13.07
CA THR A 338 -13.99 -0.07 -12.96
C THR A 338 -12.80 0.50 -12.19
N ASN A 339 -12.34 -0.20 -11.14
CA ASN A 339 -11.17 0.21 -10.38
C ASN A 339 -9.90 0.18 -11.24
N TRP A 340 -9.69 -0.89 -12.02
CA TRP A 340 -8.58 -0.98 -12.97
C TRP A 340 -8.58 0.15 -14.00
N ILE A 341 -9.74 0.46 -14.60
CA ILE A 341 -9.86 1.57 -15.56
C ILE A 341 -9.44 2.89 -14.88
N ARG A 342 -9.98 3.16 -13.69
CA ARG A 342 -9.67 4.37 -12.92
C ARG A 342 -8.18 4.46 -12.55
N GLU A 343 -7.60 3.36 -12.09
CA GLU A 343 -6.19 3.33 -11.72
C GLU A 343 -5.27 3.57 -12.93
N VAL A 344 -5.52 2.92 -14.06
CA VAL A 344 -4.70 3.14 -15.26
C VAL A 344 -4.85 4.58 -15.77
N ASP A 345 -6.07 5.12 -15.82
CA ASP A 345 -6.33 6.48 -16.34
C ASP A 345 -5.74 7.59 -15.44
N SER A 346 -5.89 7.44 -14.11
CA SER A 346 -5.35 8.41 -13.15
C SER A 346 -3.85 8.29 -12.92
N ARG A 347 -3.26 7.09 -13.08
CA ARG A 347 -1.86 6.83 -12.73
C ARG A 347 -0.94 6.67 -13.94
N SER A 348 -1.46 6.60 -15.16
CA SER A 348 -0.66 6.46 -16.38
C SER A 348 -1.24 7.20 -17.59
N GLU A 349 -0.48 7.27 -18.67
CA GLU A 349 -0.89 7.78 -19.99
C GLU A 349 -1.27 6.66 -20.97
N LEU A 350 -1.39 5.42 -20.49
CA LEU A 350 -1.62 4.23 -21.32
C LEU A 350 -3.08 4.17 -21.80
N GLN A 351 -3.27 3.74 -23.06
CA GLN A 351 -4.61 3.59 -23.64
C GLN A 351 -5.32 2.33 -23.15
N ILE A 352 -6.59 2.48 -22.75
CA ILE A 352 -7.41 1.42 -22.17
C ILE A 352 -8.60 1.12 -23.09
N ILE A 353 -8.95 -0.16 -23.21
CA ILE A 353 -10.17 -0.62 -23.86
C ILE A 353 -10.90 -1.58 -22.91
N LYS A 354 -12.09 -1.18 -22.47
CA LYS A 354 -12.96 -2.02 -21.65
C LYS A 354 -13.66 -3.05 -22.52
N ILE A 355 -13.32 -4.32 -22.36
CA ILE A 355 -13.90 -5.45 -23.10
C ILE A 355 -14.85 -6.22 -22.17
N HIS A 356 -15.89 -5.54 -21.68
CA HIS A 356 -16.89 -6.11 -20.76
C HIS A 356 -18.24 -5.40 -20.89
N GLY A 357 -19.33 -6.13 -20.65
CA GLY A 357 -20.71 -5.66 -20.82
C GLY A 357 -21.33 -6.11 -22.14
N GLU A 358 -22.46 -5.49 -22.52
CA GLU A 358 -23.20 -5.84 -23.74
C GLU A 358 -22.34 -5.63 -25.00
N ASP A 359 -21.54 -4.56 -25.02
CA ASP A 359 -20.73 -4.17 -26.17
C ASP A 359 -19.39 -4.92 -26.30
N HIS A 360 -19.12 -5.93 -25.46
CA HIS A 360 -17.80 -6.57 -25.39
C HIS A 360 -17.30 -7.13 -26.74
N LYS A 361 -18.20 -7.57 -27.64
CA LYS A 361 -17.82 -8.06 -28.97
C LYS A 361 -17.22 -6.95 -29.84
N SER A 362 -17.82 -5.76 -29.82
CA SER A 362 -17.33 -4.59 -30.57
C SER A 362 -16.03 -4.05 -29.96
N ALA A 363 -15.94 -3.98 -28.64
CA ALA A 363 -14.74 -3.56 -27.92
C ALA A 363 -13.56 -4.53 -28.16
N LEU A 364 -13.85 -5.83 -28.26
CA LEU A 364 -12.84 -6.83 -28.61
C LEU A 364 -12.28 -6.58 -30.02
N ALA A 365 -13.15 -6.34 -31.00
CA ALA A 365 -12.72 -6.00 -32.36
C ALA A 365 -11.86 -4.72 -32.38
N GLN A 366 -12.29 -3.68 -31.67
CA GLN A 366 -11.52 -2.44 -31.52
C GLN A 366 -10.12 -2.71 -30.92
N TRP A 367 -10.02 -3.48 -29.83
CA TRP A 367 -8.74 -3.79 -29.21
C TRP A 367 -7.80 -4.62 -30.10
N LYS A 368 -8.35 -5.50 -30.94
CA LYS A 368 -7.55 -6.21 -31.95
C LYS A 368 -6.89 -5.21 -32.91
N GLU A 369 -7.60 -4.17 -33.34
CA GLU A 369 -7.13 -3.18 -34.32
C GLU A 369 -6.20 -2.12 -33.71
N THR A 370 -6.59 -1.49 -32.60
CA THR A 370 -5.87 -0.32 -32.06
C THR A 370 -4.75 -0.68 -31.09
N SER A 371 -4.70 -1.91 -30.59
CA SER A 371 -3.82 -2.33 -29.48
C SER A 371 -4.14 -1.57 -28.17
N GLY A 372 -3.22 -1.56 -27.20
CA GLY A 372 -3.39 -0.99 -25.87
C GLY A 372 -3.73 -2.04 -24.80
N ILE A 373 -4.25 -1.57 -23.67
CA ILE A 373 -4.61 -2.40 -22.52
C ILE A 373 -6.07 -2.83 -22.65
N GLY A 374 -6.30 -4.10 -22.97
CA GLY A 374 -7.62 -4.71 -22.93
C GLY A 374 -7.96 -5.15 -21.51
N ILE A 375 -9.08 -4.68 -20.95
CA ILE A 375 -9.53 -5.08 -19.60
C ILE A 375 -10.81 -5.89 -19.73
N THR A 376 -10.78 -7.14 -19.26
CA THR A 376 -11.90 -8.08 -19.35
C THR A 376 -12.08 -8.87 -18.05
N THR A 377 -13.14 -9.66 -17.98
CA THR A 377 -13.43 -10.56 -16.85
C THR A 377 -13.23 -12.02 -17.23
N PHE A 378 -13.09 -12.89 -16.23
CA PHE A 378 -12.96 -14.34 -16.46
C PHE A 378 -14.13 -14.93 -17.27
N ASP A 379 -15.34 -14.41 -17.09
CA ASP A 379 -16.51 -14.94 -17.80
C ASP A 379 -16.67 -14.30 -19.19
N THR A 380 -16.35 -13.01 -19.35
CA THR A 380 -16.32 -12.38 -20.67
C THR A 380 -15.20 -12.94 -21.55
N LEU A 381 -14.05 -13.32 -20.97
CA LEU A 381 -12.97 -13.99 -21.69
C LEU A 381 -13.42 -15.33 -22.29
N LYS A 382 -14.36 -16.05 -21.65
CA LYS A 382 -14.92 -17.30 -22.20
C LYS A 382 -15.83 -17.07 -23.39
N SER A 383 -16.50 -15.91 -23.46
CA SER A 383 -17.37 -15.57 -24.59
C SER A 383 -16.60 -15.04 -25.80
N PHE A 384 -15.27 -14.91 -25.70
CA PHE A 384 -14.45 -14.52 -26.84
C PHE A 384 -14.43 -15.66 -27.87
N GLU A 385 -15.10 -15.41 -28.99
CA GLU A 385 -15.05 -16.24 -30.19
C GLU A 385 -13.70 -16.01 -30.89
N ILE A 386 -12.62 -16.54 -30.30
CA ILE A 386 -11.23 -16.41 -30.77
C ILE A 386 -10.54 -17.78 -30.79
N THR A 387 -9.84 -18.09 -31.88
CA THR A 387 -9.04 -19.32 -31.99
C THR A 387 -7.63 -19.15 -31.40
N PRO A 388 -6.93 -20.24 -31.01
CA PRO A 388 -5.55 -20.18 -30.54
C PRO A 388 -4.59 -19.51 -31.53
N GLU A 389 -4.82 -19.68 -32.84
CA GLU A 389 -4.04 -19.07 -33.91
C GLU A 389 -4.24 -17.54 -33.92
N GLU A 390 -5.47 -17.07 -33.73
CA GLU A 390 -5.77 -15.65 -33.59
C GLU A 390 -5.13 -15.06 -32.32
N ILE A 391 -5.16 -15.77 -31.18
CA ILE A 391 -4.46 -15.33 -29.95
C ILE A 391 -2.98 -15.12 -30.24
N THR A 392 -2.36 -16.08 -30.94
CA THR A 392 -0.93 -16.00 -31.32
C THR A 392 -0.67 -14.80 -32.24
N ALA A 393 -1.55 -14.55 -33.20
CA ALA A 393 -1.44 -13.44 -34.13
C ALA A 393 -1.54 -12.06 -33.45
N LEU A 394 -2.25 -11.97 -32.31
CA LEU A 394 -2.34 -10.73 -31.53
C LEU A 394 -1.02 -10.32 -30.87
N LYS A 395 -0.05 -11.23 -30.71
CA LYS A 395 1.27 -10.94 -30.11
C LYS A 395 1.15 -10.15 -28.80
N ILE A 396 0.34 -10.66 -27.88
CA ILE A 396 0.14 -10.05 -26.55
C ILE A 396 1.45 -10.15 -25.78
N ASP A 397 1.98 -9.01 -25.33
CA ASP A 397 3.27 -8.96 -24.64
C ASP A 397 3.14 -9.35 -23.17
N THR A 398 2.18 -8.75 -22.46
CA THR A 398 1.96 -9.01 -21.03
C THR A 398 0.50 -9.35 -20.76
N ILE A 399 0.28 -10.41 -19.98
CA ILE A 399 -1.04 -10.75 -19.42
C ILE A 399 -1.00 -10.58 -17.90
N ILE A 400 -1.90 -9.77 -17.36
CA ILE A 400 -2.13 -9.63 -15.92
C ILE A 400 -3.39 -10.40 -15.57
N VAL A 401 -3.31 -11.24 -14.54
CA VAL A 401 -4.48 -11.90 -13.96
C VAL A 401 -4.63 -11.45 -12.52
N ASP A 402 -5.64 -10.61 -12.29
CA ASP A 402 -5.97 -10.12 -10.97
C ASP A 402 -6.91 -11.07 -10.24
N GLU A 403 -6.76 -11.13 -8.92
CA GLU A 403 -7.38 -12.13 -8.05
C GLU A 403 -7.21 -13.56 -8.59
N ALA A 404 -5.95 -13.96 -8.84
CA ALA A 404 -5.63 -15.25 -9.43
C ALA A 404 -6.15 -16.47 -8.61
N HIS A 405 -6.62 -16.27 -7.38
CA HIS A 405 -7.31 -17.31 -6.61
C HIS A 405 -8.57 -17.85 -7.33
N TYR A 406 -9.19 -17.10 -8.25
CA TYR A 406 -10.32 -17.58 -9.07
C TYR A 406 -9.95 -18.69 -10.07
N ILE A 407 -8.66 -18.83 -10.41
CA ILE A 407 -8.17 -19.81 -11.41
C ILE A 407 -7.34 -20.93 -10.78
N LYS A 408 -7.34 -21.04 -9.43
CA LYS A 408 -6.57 -22.05 -8.69
C LYS A 408 -6.92 -23.50 -9.03
N ASN A 409 -8.14 -23.74 -9.53
CA ASN A 409 -8.57 -25.07 -9.96
C ASN A 409 -8.50 -25.20 -11.49
N VAL A 410 -7.46 -25.91 -11.94
CA VAL A 410 -7.11 -26.13 -13.36
C VAL A 410 -8.25 -26.78 -14.16
N ASP A 411 -9.13 -27.56 -13.52
CA ASP A 411 -10.22 -28.27 -14.19
C ASP A 411 -11.40 -27.36 -14.58
N THR A 412 -11.47 -26.17 -13.97
CA THR A 412 -12.56 -25.22 -14.22
C THR A 412 -12.51 -24.69 -15.65
N GLY A 413 -13.68 -24.33 -16.19
CA GLY A 413 -13.75 -23.69 -17.51
C GLY A 413 -13.00 -22.35 -17.55
N ARG A 414 -12.92 -21.61 -16.43
CA ARG A 414 -12.15 -20.36 -16.32
C ARG A 414 -10.65 -20.61 -16.50
N SER A 415 -10.09 -21.59 -15.79
CA SER A 415 -8.66 -21.92 -15.87
C SER A 415 -8.26 -22.49 -17.23
N ARG A 416 -9.09 -23.34 -17.84
CA ARG A 416 -8.83 -23.85 -19.19
C ARG A 416 -8.85 -22.76 -20.25
N THR A 417 -9.78 -21.79 -20.15
CA THR A 417 -9.81 -20.66 -21.06
C THR A 417 -8.55 -19.82 -20.92
N ILE A 418 -8.21 -19.38 -19.71
CA ILE A 418 -7.06 -18.47 -19.52
C ILE A 418 -5.73 -19.11 -19.90
N GLN A 419 -5.55 -20.41 -19.66
CA GLN A 419 -4.34 -21.15 -20.04
C GLN A 419 -3.99 -21.01 -21.53
N ARG A 420 -4.99 -20.95 -22.41
CA ARG A 420 -4.79 -20.75 -23.86
C ARG A 420 -4.18 -19.38 -24.18
N TRP A 421 -4.54 -18.37 -23.41
CA TRP A 421 -4.00 -17.02 -23.55
C TRP A 421 -2.58 -16.92 -22.99
N LEU A 422 -2.34 -17.55 -21.83
CA LEU A 422 -1.04 -17.55 -21.16
C LEU A 422 0.05 -18.28 -21.95
N ALA A 423 -0.29 -19.27 -22.78
CA ALA A 423 0.69 -20.07 -23.52
C ALA A 423 1.61 -19.25 -24.44
N ASN A 424 1.09 -18.15 -25.01
CA ASN A 424 1.81 -17.34 -26.00
C ASN A 424 2.32 -16.00 -25.47
N ALA A 425 2.01 -15.65 -24.22
CA ALA A 425 2.45 -14.40 -23.62
C ALA A 425 3.86 -14.57 -23.02
N PRO A 426 4.85 -13.75 -23.41
CA PRO A 426 6.19 -13.80 -22.82
C PRO A 426 6.16 -13.38 -21.35
N HIS A 427 5.32 -12.39 -21.00
CA HIS A 427 5.19 -11.90 -19.63
C HIS A 427 3.81 -12.21 -19.04
N VAL A 428 3.80 -12.71 -17.80
CA VAL A 428 2.57 -13.05 -17.06
C VAL A 428 2.71 -12.58 -15.62
N ILE A 429 1.75 -11.81 -15.14
CA ILE A 429 1.72 -11.32 -13.76
C ILE A 429 0.43 -11.78 -13.11
N PHE A 430 0.52 -12.67 -12.13
CA PHE A 430 -0.62 -13.03 -11.27
C PHE A 430 -0.63 -12.13 -10.04
N LEU A 431 -1.74 -11.44 -9.80
CA LEU A 431 -1.96 -10.66 -8.58
C LEU A 431 -2.95 -11.41 -7.70
N THR A 432 -2.64 -11.53 -6.42
CA THR A 432 -3.49 -12.27 -5.48
C THR A 432 -3.15 -11.86 -4.05
N GLY A 433 -4.17 -11.64 -3.20
CA GLY A 433 -3.97 -11.22 -1.82
C GLY A 433 -3.68 -12.36 -0.83
N THR A 434 -3.94 -13.62 -1.19
CA THR A 434 -3.99 -14.75 -0.25
C THR A 434 -3.49 -16.10 -0.81
N PRO A 435 -2.53 -16.19 -1.75
CA PRO A 435 -2.28 -17.47 -2.44
C PRO A 435 -1.68 -18.58 -1.55
N LEU A 436 -1.02 -18.21 -0.45
CA LEU A 436 -0.27 -19.14 0.40
C LEU A 436 -0.92 -19.40 1.77
N GLU A 437 -2.00 -18.69 2.10
CA GLU A 437 -2.60 -18.71 3.45
C GLU A 437 -3.44 -19.97 3.72
N ASN A 438 -3.85 -20.71 2.69
CA ASN A 438 -4.75 -21.85 2.88
C ASN A 438 -4.07 -23.20 2.61
N ARG A 439 -3.36 -23.43 1.49
CA ARG A 439 -2.74 -24.74 1.15
C ARG A 439 -1.58 -24.65 0.16
N VAL A 440 -0.47 -25.36 0.43
CA VAL A 440 0.69 -25.50 -0.50
C VAL A 440 0.26 -26.04 -1.89
N ASP A 441 -0.69 -26.97 -1.91
CA ASP A 441 -1.24 -27.54 -3.15
C ASP A 441 -1.88 -26.49 -4.07
N GLU A 442 -2.55 -25.49 -3.51
CA GLU A 442 -3.19 -24.42 -4.27
C GLU A 442 -2.14 -23.51 -4.93
N PHE A 443 -1.07 -23.23 -4.20
CA PHE A 443 0.06 -22.49 -4.74
C PHE A 443 0.73 -23.24 -5.90
N ILE A 444 0.99 -24.54 -5.75
CA ILE A 444 1.60 -25.35 -6.82
C ILE A 444 0.73 -25.30 -8.07
N ARG A 445 -0.61 -25.40 -7.94
CA ARG A 445 -1.53 -25.30 -9.10
C ARG A 445 -1.43 -23.96 -9.82
N LEU A 446 -1.34 -22.85 -9.07
CA LEU A 446 -1.12 -21.53 -9.65
C LEU A 446 0.25 -21.43 -10.33
N ALA A 447 1.30 -21.96 -9.70
CA ALA A 447 2.64 -21.98 -10.28
C ALA A 447 2.69 -22.83 -11.56
N THR A 448 2.00 -23.99 -11.61
CA THR A 448 1.86 -24.81 -12.82
C THR A 448 1.15 -24.05 -13.94
N LEU A 449 0.13 -23.25 -13.61
CA LEU A 449 -0.60 -22.46 -14.59
C LEU A 449 0.24 -21.27 -15.11
N LEU A 450 1.10 -20.71 -14.26
CA LEU A 450 2.06 -19.67 -14.62
C LEU A 450 3.17 -20.22 -15.53
N ASP A 451 3.78 -21.34 -15.13
CA ASP A 451 4.76 -22.09 -15.92
C ASP A 451 4.73 -23.58 -15.54
N PRO A 452 4.39 -24.48 -16.47
CA PRO A 452 4.32 -25.91 -16.20
C PRO A 452 5.63 -26.53 -15.69
N LYS A 453 6.80 -26.01 -16.12
CA LYS A 453 8.10 -26.51 -15.67
C LYS A 453 8.34 -26.16 -14.21
N ILE A 454 8.07 -24.90 -13.85
CA ILE A 454 8.24 -24.42 -12.47
C ILE A 454 7.30 -25.16 -11.52
N GLY A 455 6.04 -25.36 -11.91
CA GLY A 455 5.11 -26.16 -11.12
C GLY A 455 5.58 -27.60 -10.90
N ALA A 456 6.17 -28.25 -11.90
CA ALA A 456 6.71 -29.61 -11.78
C ALA A 456 7.91 -29.67 -10.83
N ASP A 457 8.82 -28.70 -10.91
CA ASP A 457 9.99 -28.63 -10.03
C ASP A 457 9.59 -28.34 -8.57
N LEU A 458 8.65 -27.42 -8.35
CA LEU A 458 8.11 -27.13 -7.01
C LEU A 458 7.45 -28.35 -6.38
N ASN A 459 6.68 -29.12 -7.16
CA ASN A 459 6.04 -30.34 -6.67
C ASN A 459 7.09 -31.38 -6.21
N ARG A 460 8.21 -31.50 -6.91
CA ARG A 460 9.34 -32.36 -6.47
C ARG A 460 9.97 -31.87 -5.18
N VAL A 461 10.15 -30.55 -5.02
CA VAL A 461 10.76 -29.96 -3.81
C VAL A 461 9.88 -30.18 -2.59
N VAL A 462 8.56 -29.97 -2.71
CA VAL A 462 7.61 -30.19 -1.60
C VAL A 462 7.65 -31.63 -1.11
N LEU A 463 7.72 -32.59 -2.02
CA LEU A 463 7.78 -34.01 -1.67
C LEU A 463 9.12 -34.43 -1.02
N ALA A 464 10.20 -33.67 -1.21
CA ALA A 464 11.55 -34.09 -0.86
C ALA A 464 12.19 -33.33 0.31
N ALA A 465 11.80 -32.09 0.60
CA ALA A 465 12.65 -31.18 1.37
C ALA A 465 11.94 -30.28 2.41
N GLY A 466 10.62 -30.36 2.55
CA GLY A 466 9.88 -29.58 3.56
C GLY A 466 9.77 -28.07 3.27
N PRO A 467 9.29 -27.26 4.23
CA PRO A 467 8.83 -25.88 3.98
C PRO A 467 9.91 -24.83 3.64
N GLU A 468 11.08 -24.88 4.27
CA GLU A 468 12.15 -23.89 4.04
C GLU A 468 12.79 -24.00 2.65
N PRO A 469 13.14 -25.21 2.16
CA PRO A 469 13.56 -25.41 0.77
C PRO A 469 12.46 -25.03 -0.23
N PHE A 470 11.19 -25.24 0.10
CA PHE A 470 10.07 -24.80 -0.73
C PHE A 470 10.04 -23.27 -0.87
N LYS A 471 10.16 -22.51 0.22
CA LYS A 471 10.22 -21.03 0.17
C LYS A 471 11.34 -20.54 -0.75
N LYS A 472 12.54 -21.13 -0.66
CA LYS A 472 13.67 -20.80 -1.53
C LYS A 472 13.42 -21.13 -2.99
N ALA A 473 12.76 -22.26 -3.27
CA ALA A 473 12.42 -22.67 -4.63
C ALA A 473 11.34 -21.79 -5.26
N VAL A 474 10.45 -21.21 -4.44
CA VAL A 474 9.35 -20.34 -4.86
C VAL A 474 9.79 -18.88 -5.06
N ALA A 475 10.82 -18.42 -4.33
CA ALA A 475 11.31 -17.04 -4.37
C ALA A 475 11.51 -16.45 -5.78
N PRO A 476 12.04 -17.16 -6.79
CA PRO A 476 12.21 -16.60 -8.14
C PRO A 476 10.90 -16.17 -8.81
N ILE A 477 9.77 -16.79 -8.47
CA ILE A 477 8.47 -16.48 -9.11
C ILE A 477 7.48 -15.80 -8.19
N TYR A 478 7.78 -15.65 -6.90
CA TYR A 478 6.82 -15.19 -5.91
C TYR A 478 7.36 -14.06 -5.06
N LEU A 479 6.65 -12.94 -5.07
CA LEU A 479 6.91 -11.81 -4.20
C LEU A 479 5.74 -11.64 -3.23
N ARG A 480 6.02 -11.74 -1.93
CA ARG A 480 5.05 -11.48 -0.84
C ARG A 480 5.71 -10.63 0.22
N ARG A 481 5.05 -9.53 0.55
CA ARG A 481 5.43 -8.62 1.62
C ARG A 481 4.22 -8.29 2.45
N ASN A 482 4.42 -8.13 3.76
CA ASN A 482 3.35 -7.80 4.69
C ASN A 482 3.24 -6.28 4.86
N THR A 483 2.04 -5.81 5.19
CA THR A 483 1.76 -4.38 5.39
C THR A 483 2.70 -3.78 6.43
N GLU A 484 2.87 -4.43 7.57
CA GLU A 484 3.75 -4.00 8.67
C GLU A 484 5.23 -3.95 8.28
N GLU A 485 5.65 -4.75 7.29
CA GLU A 485 7.05 -4.80 6.85
C GLU A 485 7.42 -3.62 5.95
N VAL A 486 6.46 -3.11 5.18
CA VAL A 486 6.70 -2.10 4.12
C VAL A 486 5.99 -0.77 4.33
N LEU A 487 4.91 -0.73 5.11
CA LEU A 487 4.14 0.47 5.46
C LEU A 487 4.19 0.72 6.98
N LYS A 488 5.41 0.95 7.48
CA LYS A 488 5.65 1.24 8.89
C LYS A 488 5.10 2.59 9.35
N GLU A 489 4.69 3.44 8.41
CA GLU A 489 4.13 4.77 8.66
C GLU A 489 2.61 4.78 8.84
N LEU A 490 1.94 3.64 8.66
CA LEU A 490 0.49 3.60 8.81
C LEU A 490 0.09 4.01 10.22
N PRO A 491 -0.99 4.81 10.35
CA PRO A 491 -1.55 5.12 11.66
C PRO A 491 -1.93 3.84 12.43
N GLU A 492 -2.01 3.96 13.74
CA GLU A 492 -2.39 2.86 14.62
C GLU A 492 -3.76 2.26 14.26
N LEU A 493 -3.84 0.93 14.32
CA LEU A 493 -5.09 0.17 14.25
C LEU A 493 -5.50 -0.19 15.67
N ILE A 494 -6.64 0.32 16.11
CA ILE A 494 -7.18 0.08 17.45
C ILE A 494 -8.39 -0.84 17.33
N GLU A 495 -8.33 -2.02 17.95
CA GLU A 495 -9.42 -2.99 17.94
C GLU A 495 -10.14 -2.99 19.29
N VAL A 496 -11.44 -2.74 19.26
CA VAL A 496 -12.30 -2.63 20.45
C VAL A 496 -13.42 -3.67 20.39
N ALA A 497 -13.52 -4.47 21.44
CA ALA A 497 -14.61 -5.40 21.67
C ALA A 497 -15.74 -4.68 22.43
N GLU A 498 -16.87 -4.46 21.75
CA GLU A 498 -18.05 -3.78 22.30
C GLU A 498 -19.05 -4.83 22.82
N TYR A 499 -19.00 -5.10 24.12
CA TYR A 499 -19.93 -6.02 24.77
C TYR A 499 -21.31 -5.36 24.96
N CYS A 500 -22.30 -5.86 24.22
CA CYS A 500 -23.65 -5.31 24.15
C CYS A 500 -24.61 -6.01 25.13
N SER A 501 -25.74 -5.37 25.45
CA SER A 501 -26.76 -5.94 26.33
C SER A 501 -27.77 -6.80 25.55
N TRP A 502 -28.45 -7.71 26.27
CA TRP A 502 -29.63 -8.43 25.78
C TRP A 502 -30.90 -7.58 25.77
N GLU A 503 -30.84 -6.32 26.21
CA GLU A 503 -32.01 -5.43 26.25
C GLU A 503 -32.55 -5.21 24.83
N GLY A 504 -33.88 -5.23 24.69
CA GLY A 504 -34.53 -5.10 23.38
C GLY A 504 -34.35 -6.29 22.43
N VAL A 505 -33.62 -7.33 22.80
CA VAL A 505 -33.40 -8.53 21.97
C VAL A 505 -34.44 -9.61 22.29
N ASP A 506 -35.10 -10.15 21.26
CA ASP A 506 -36.00 -11.29 21.39
C ASP A 506 -35.21 -12.58 21.68
N ARG A 507 -34.98 -12.86 22.97
CA ARG A 507 -34.25 -14.04 23.43
C ARG A 507 -34.92 -15.36 23.04
N GLN A 508 -36.23 -15.37 22.85
CA GLN A 508 -36.93 -16.60 22.45
C GLN A 508 -36.50 -17.03 21.05
N LYS A 509 -36.37 -16.08 20.10
CA LYS A 509 -35.84 -16.38 18.76
C LYS A 509 -34.42 -16.95 18.79
N TYR A 510 -33.58 -16.50 19.72
CA TYR A 510 -32.25 -17.08 19.91
C TYR A 510 -32.33 -18.53 20.36
N ILE A 511 -33.13 -18.81 21.39
CA ILE A 511 -33.33 -20.16 21.93
C ILE A 511 -33.91 -21.10 20.86
N ASP A 512 -34.89 -20.64 20.08
CA ASP A 512 -35.51 -21.40 18.98
C ASP A 512 -34.49 -21.72 17.88
N ALA A 513 -33.61 -20.77 17.55
CA ALA A 513 -32.53 -20.98 16.58
C ALA A 513 -31.51 -22.02 17.07
N VAL A 514 -31.14 -22.00 18.35
CA VAL A 514 -30.29 -23.03 18.98
C VAL A 514 -30.97 -24.40 18.97
N GLY A 515 -32.26 -24.44 19.29
CA GLY A 515 -33.05 -25.67 19.29
C GLY A 515 -33.11 -26.32 17.91
N THR A 516 -33.46 -25.55 16.89
CA THR A 516 -33.49 -26.01 15.49
C THR A 516 -32.11 -26.26 14.88
N GLY A 517 -31.03 -25.82 15.55
CA GLY A 517 -29.66 -25.94 15.04
C GLY A 517 -29.40 -25.06 13.82
N ASN A 518 -30.15 -23.97 13.67
CA ASN A 518 -29.97 -23.01 12.59
C ASN A 518 -28.90 -21.98 13.00
N PHE A 519 -27.66 -22.27 12.65
CA PHE A 519 -26.50 -21.45 13.01
C PHE A 519 -26.59 -20.00 12.48
N MET A 520 -27.11 -19.81 11.26
CA MET A 520 -27.25 -18.47 10.69
C MET A 520 -28.35 -17.66 11.41
N ALA A 521 -29.43 -18.31 11.83
CA ALA A 521 -30.46 -17.66 12.65
C ALA A 521 -29.92 -17.29 14.04
N MET A 522 -29.06 -18.11 14.65
CA MET A 522 -28.40 -17.77 15.92
C MET A 522 -27.58 -16.48 15.79
N ARG A 523 -26.76 -16.36 14.72
CA ARG A 523 -25.91 -15.18 14.47
C ARG A 523 -26.73 -13.90 14.25
N ARG A 524 -27.90 -14.02 13.63
CA ARG A 524 -28.80 -12.89 13.34
C ARG A 524 -29.70 -12.51 14.52
N ALA A 525 -29.93 -13.42 15.45
CA ALA A 525 -30.90 -13.23 16.53
C ALA A 525 -30.56 -12.05 17.47
N ALA A 526 -29.30 -11.64 17.58
CA ALA A 526 -28.89 -10.46 18.33
C ALA A 526 -29.48 -9.13 17.80
N PHE A 527 -29.95 -9.12 16.55
CA PHE A 527 -30.64 -7.99 15.91
C PHE A 527 -32.15 -8.23 15.77
N ASN A 528 -32.72 -9.26 16.40
CA ASN A 528 -34.15 -9.45 16.39
C ASN A 528 -34.79 -8.65 17.54
N PRO A 529 -35.60 -7.63 17.24
CA PRO A 529 -36.19 -6.79 18.28
C PRO A 529 -37.30 -7.52 19.04
N MET A 530 -37.38 -7.26 20.35
CA MET A 530 -38.64 -7.35 21.09
C MET A 530 -39.60 -6.27 20.58
N GLN A 531 -40.90 -6.52 20.71
CA GLN A 531 -41.92 -5.59 20.21
C GLN A 531 -41.70 -4.16 20.73
N ASP A 532 -41.64 -3.20 19.81
CA ASP A 532 -41.43 -1.77 20.07
C ASP A 532 -40.13 -1.42 20.84
N GLN A 533 -39.12 -2.29 20.79
CA GLN A 533 -37.80 -2.06 21.40
C GLN A 533 -36.68 -2.10 20.35
N VAL A 534 -35.57 -1.43 20.66
CA VAL A 534 -34.35 -1.43 19.87
C VAL A 534 -33.40 -2.48 20.47
N PRO A 535 -32.85 -3.43 19.69
CA PRO A 535 -31.87 -4.39 20.18
C PRO A 535 -30.61 -3.68 20.70
N GLY A 536 -30.05 -4.12 21.82
CA GLY A 536 -28.86 -3.50 22.43
C GLY A 536 -27.65 -3.37 21.51
N LYS A 537 -27.43 -4.32 20.58
CA LYS A 537 -26.41 -4.18 19.53
C LYS A 537 -26.68 -3.01 18.58
N LEU A 538 -27.94 -2.82 18.17
CA LEU A 538 -28.32 -1.75 17.27
C LEU A 538 -28.24 -0.39 17.96
N GLU A 539 -28.63 -0.32 19.24
CA GLU A 539 -28.46 0.88 20.07
C GLU A 539 -26.99 1.28 20.17
N ARG A 540 -26.11 0.35 20.58
CA ARG A 540 -24.67 0.60 20.68
C ARG A 540 -24.05 1.01 19.35
N LEU A 541 -24.49 0.40 18.24
CA LEU A 541 -24.05 0.77 16.89
C LEU A 541 -24.38 2.23 16.57
N VAL A 542 -25.60 2.68 16.88
CA VAL A 542 -26.03 4.06 16.63
C VAL A 542 -25.23 5.04 17.47
N GLU A 543 -24.98 4.75 18.74
CA GLU A 543 -24.11 5.56 19.61
C GLU A 543 -22.72 5.74 19.01
N LEU A 544 -22.07 4.64 18.59
CA LEU A 544 -20.75 4.68 17.99
C LEU A 544 -20.70 5.48 16.68
N VAL A 545 -21.74 5.38 15.85
CA VAL A 545 -21.85 6.18 14.62
C VAL A 545 -22.00 7.66 14.98
N ASP A 546 -22.77 7.99 15.99
CA ASP A 546 -23.00 9.37 16.42
C ASP A 546 -21.73 10.00 17.00
N GLU A 547 -21.05 9.30 17.92
CA GLU A 547 -19.75 9.70 18.48
C GLU A 547 -18.71 9.96 17.37
N ALA A 548 -18.64 9.08 16.38
CA ALA A 548 -17.70 9.20 15.26
C ALA A 548 -18.04 10.40 14.35
N ILE A 549 -19.32 10.59 13.99
CA ILE A 549 -19.74 11.70 13.14
C ILE A 549 -19.52 13.04 13.85
N GLU A 550 -19.82 13.13 15.15
CA GLU A 550 -19.54 14.32 15.97
C GLU A 550 -18.04 14.64 16.03
N SER A 551 -17.20 13.61 16.06
CA SER A 551 -15.74 13.71 16.01
C SER A 551 -15.19 14.00 14.60
N GLY A 552 -16.05 14.19 13.59
CA GLY A 552 -15.62 14.47 12.22
C GLY A 552 -15.07 13.25 11.48
N GLN A 553 -15.42 12.03 11.90
CA GLN A 553 -14.94 10.76 11.36
C GLN A 553 -16.03 10.07 10.53
N LYS A 554 -15.61 9.47 9.40
CA LYS A 554 -16.51 8.67 8.57
C LYS A 554 -16.46 7.21 9.00
N VAL A 555 -17.62 6.55 8.98
CA VAL A 555 -17.82 5.20 9.51
C VAL A 555 -18.12 4.22 8.39
N ILE A 556 -17.62 2.98 8.48
CA ILE A 556 -18.09 1.87 7.66
C ILE A 556 -18.73 0.83 8.57
N VAL A 557 -19.96 0.42 8.25
CA VAL A 557 -20.68 -0.61 8.96
C VAL A 557 -20.78 -1.84 8.07
N PHE A 558 -20.24 -2.95 8.57
CA PHE A 558 -20.30 -4.25 7.90
C PHE A 558 -21.22 -5.20 8.64
N SER A 559 -22.05 -5.90 7.87
CA SER A 559 -22.76 -7.11 8.32
C SER A 559 -22.75 -8.15 7.19
N TYR A 560 -22.92 -9.41 7.53
CA TYR A 560 -23.16 -10.51 6.61
C TYR A 560 -24.64 -10.52 6.15
N PHE A 561 -25.56 -10.18 7.06
CA PHE A 561 -27.00 -10.35 6.86
C PHE A 561 -27.67 -9.11 6.27
N ARG A 562 -28.41 -9.29 5.17
CA ARG A 562 -29.18 -8.23 4.53
C ARG A 562 -30.24 -7.63 5.46
N THR A 563 -30.97 -8.49 6.16
CA THR A 563 -31.97 -8.07 7.17
C THR A 563 -31.38 -7.18 8.29
N VAL A 564 -30.12 -7.41 8.70
CA VAL A 564 -29.43 -6.55 9.68
C VAL A 564 -29.06 -5.22 9.04
N ILE A 565 -28.56 -5.24 7.79
CA ILE A 565 -28.27 -4.02 7.02
C ILE A 565 -29.50 -3.13 6.87
N ASP A 566 -30.66 -3.71 6.56
CA ASP A 566 -31.91 -2.95 6.41
C ASP A 566 -32.33 -2.29 7.74
N GLN A 567 -32.14 -2.98 8.87
CA GLN A 567 -32.38 -2.40 10.20
C GLN A 567 -31.41 -1.27 10.53
N VAL A 568 -30.12 -1.44 10.24
CA VAL A 568 -29.10 -0.41 10.43
C VAL A 568 -29.39 0.82 9.57
N MET A 569 -29.68 0.63 8.27
CA MET A 569 -30.06 1.73 7.37
C MET A 569 -31.26 2.50 7.89
N LYS A 570 -32.29 1.80 8.40
CA LYS A 570 -33.48 2.42 9.00
C LYS A 570 -33.16 3.19 10.28
N ALA A 571 -32.32 2.65 11.15
CA ALA A 571 -31.96 3.28 12.41
C ALA A 571 -31.09 4.53 12.22
N LEU A 572 -30.16 4.51 11.26
CA LEU A 572 -29.26 5.63 10.97
C LEU A 572 -29.90 6.74 10.12
N GLY A 573 -30.91 6.42 9.30
CA GLY A 573 -31.63 7.40 8.48
C GLY A 573 -30.68 8.20 7.58
N ASP A 574 -30.76 9.53 7.64
CA ASP A 574 -29.96 10.45 6.82
C ASP A 574 -28.45 10.43 7.11
N LYS A 575 -28.03 9.78 8.20
CA LYS A 575 -26.61 9.59 8.54
C LYS A 575 -25.95 8.47 7.73
N ALA A 576 -26.73 7.63 7.05
CA ALA A 576 -26.24 6.47 6.31
C ALA A 576 -26.30 6.62 4.79
N VAL A 577 -25.34 5.99 4.11
CA VAL A 577 -25.30 5.84 2.66
C VAL A 577 -25.10 4.37 2.30
N GLY A 578 -25.75 3.91 1.23
CA GLY A 578 -25.78 2.50 0.83
C GLY A 578 -27.23 1.98 0.65
N PRO A 579 -27.49 0.68 0.84
CA PRO A 579 -26.53 -0.36 1.19
C PRO A 579 -25.73 -0.87 -0.02
N ILE A 580 -24.46 -1.26 0.19
CA ILE A 580 -23.70 -2.03 -0.79
C ILE A 580 -23.96 -3.52 -0.58
N THR A 581 -24.76 -4.14 -1.44
CA THR A 581 -25.07 -5.57 -1.42
C THR A 581 -24.59 -6.27 -2.70
N GLY A 582 -24.71 -7.60 -2.75
CA GLY A 582 -24.40 -8.40 -3.94
C GLY A 582 -25.24 -8.04 -5.18
N SER A 583 -26.44 -7.46 -5.01
CA SER A 583 -27.34 -7.09 -6.11
C SER A 583 -27.04 -5.71 -6.73
N VAL A 584 -26.17 -4.91 -6.10
CA VAL A 584 -25.84 -3.56 -6.58
C VAL A 584 -24.86 -3.65 -7.75
N THR A 585 -25.23 -3.04 -8.88
CA THR A 585 -24.37 -2.98 -10.08
C THR A 585 -23.05 -2.24 -9.78
N SER A 586 -21.99 -2.52 -10.55
CA SER A 586 -20.68 -1.88 -10.35
C SER A 586 -20.75 -0.34 -10.45
N THR A 587 -21.56 0.19 -11.36
CA THR A 587 -21.78 1.63 -11.51
C THR A 587 -22.50 2.24 -10.30
N GLN A 588 -23.60 1.64 -9.85
CA GLN A 588 -24.32 2.12 -8.65
C GLN A 588 -23.45 2.05 -7.40
N ARG A 589 -22.68 0.96 -7.26
CA ARG A 589 -21.73 0.78 -6.17
C ARG A 589 -20.70 1.91 -6.15
N GLN A 590 -20.17 2.29 -7.31
CA GLN A 590 -19.24 3.41 -7.41
C GLN A 590 -19.88 4.74 -7.01
N ASN A 591 -21.12 5.00 -7.44
CA ASN A 591 -21.85 6.22 -7.06
C ASN A 591 -22.05 6.31 -5.53
N ILE A 592 -22.36 5.20 -4.87
CA ILE A 592 -22.48 5.12 -3.40
C ILE A 592 -21.15 5.47 -2.73
N VAL A 593 -20.04 4.89 -3.21
CA VAL A 593 -18.70 5.15 -2.67
C VAL A 593 -18.28 6.59 -2.90
N ASP A 594 -18.52 7.13 -4.10
CA ASP A 594 -18.18 8.52 -4.42
C ASP A 594 -19.03 9.49 -3.58
N ALA A 595 -20.30 9.19 -3.33
CA ALA A 595 -21.15 9.97 -2.41
C ALA A 595 -20.61 9.94 -0.98
N PHE A 596 -20.22 8.77 -0.47
CA PHE A 596 -19.60 8.63 0.84
C PHE A 596 -18.28 9.40 0.96
N GLN A 597 -17.39 9.26 -0.03
CA GLN A 597 -16.07 9.90 -0.02
C GLN A 597 -16.18 11.42 -0.09
N ASN A 598 -17.04 11.94 -0.97
CA ASN A 598 -17.17 13.38 -1.23
C ASN A 598 -18.20 14.08 -0.35
N ALA A 599 -18.87 13.36 0.56
CA ALA A 599 -19.81 13.97 1.49
C ALA A 599 -19.12 15.07 2.33
N PRO A 600 -19.71 16.29 2.40
CA PRO A 600 -19.13 17.42 3.13
C PRO A 600 -19.19 17.22 4.65
N THR A 601 -20.20 16.47 5.12
CA THR A 601 -20.32 16.01 6.50
C THR A 601 -19.95 14.52 6.57
N PRO A 602 -19.43 14.04 7.71
CA PRO A 602 -19.20 12.61 7.89
C PRO A 602 -20.50 11.82 7.84
N LEU A 603 -20.45 10.63 7.24
CA LEU A 603 -21.57 9.70 7.07
C LEU A 603 -21.10 8.29 7.45
N ALA A 604 -22.07 7.37 7.58
CA ALA A 604 -21.84 5.95 7.71
C ALA A 604 -22.13 5.22 6.38
N LEU A 605 -21.16 4.50 5.83
CA LEU A 605 -21.37 3.59 4.70
C LEU A 605 -21.78 2.22 5.21
N VAL A 606 -22.95 1.73 4.81
CA VAL A 606 -23.43 0.40 5.24
C VAL A 606 -23.32 -0.60 4.08
N GLY A 607 -22.80 -1.80 4.34
CA GLY A 607 -22.69 -2.81 3.30
C GLY A 607 -22.48 -4.23 3.80
N GLN A 608 -22.74 -5.18 2.89
CA GLN A 608 -22.43 -6.58 3.14
C GLN A 608 -20.92 -6.78 3.18
N ILE A 609 -20.37 -7.46 4.18
CA ILE A 609 -18.92 -7.64 4.33
C ILE A 609 -18.27 -8.32 3.10
N GLN A 610 -18.97 -9.26 2.46
CA GLN A 610 -18.49 -9.93 1.26
C GLN A 610 -18.51 -9.02 0.02
N ALA A 611 -19.55 -8.19 -0.11
CA ALA A 611 -19.74 -7.31 -1.26
C ALA A 611 -18.90 -6.04 -1.14
N ALA A 612 -18.92 -5.38 0.02
CA ALA A 612 -18.24 -4.11 0.28
C ALA A 612 -16.79 -4.28 0.75
N GLY A 613 -16.41 -5.44 1.31
CA GLY A 613 -15.04 -5.75 1.71
C GLY A 613 -14.09 -6.05 0.54
N THR A 614 -14.62 -6.16 -0.69
CA THR A 614 -13.83 -6.47 -1.89
C THR A 614 -13.88 -5.35 -2.93
N GLY A 615 -12.71 -5.01 -3.48
CA GLY A 615 -12.60 -4.17 -4.69
C GLY A 615 -12.96 -2.69 -4.56
N LEU A 616 -13.19 -2.16 -3.35
CA LEU A 616 -13.55 -0.76 -3.12
C LEU A 616 -12.41 0.04 -2.49
N ASN A 617 -12.32 1.32 -2.86
CA ASN A 617 -11.51 2.32 -2.18
C ASN A 617 -12.41 3.03 -1.15
N ILE A 618 -12.26 2.73 0.14
CA ILE A 618 -13.07 3.33 1.21
C ILE A 618 -12.16 3.88 2.32
N GLN A 619 -10.95 4.30 1.94
CA GLN A 619 -9.93 4.84 2.86
C GLN A 619 -10.31 6.16 3.56
N ALA A 620 -11.42 6.78 3.15
CA ALA A 620 -11.94 7.99 3.78
C ALA A 620 -12.51 7.72 5.18
N ALA A 621 -12.81 6.46 5.52
CA ALA A 621 -13.27 6.07 6.84
C ALA A 621 -12.10 5.83 7.80
N SER A 622 -12.30 6.22 9.05
CA SER A 622 -11.39 5.94 10.17
C SER A 622 -12.04 5.11 11.27
N VAL A 623 -13.33 4.79 11.14
CA VAL A 623 -14.06 3.92 12.06
C VAL A 623 -14.72 2.79 11.27
N VAL A 624 -14.57 1.56 11.74
CA VAL A 624 -15.16 0.36 11.17
C VAL A 624 -15.97 -0.34 12.26
N ILE A 625 -17.23 -0.64 11.98
CA ILE A 625 -18.11 -1.37 12.89
C ILE A 625 -18.47 -2.71 12.24
N ILE A 626 -18.18 -3.80 12.93
CA ILE A 626 -18.54 -5.17 12.52
C ILE A 626 -19.72 -5.61 13.39
N CYS A 627 -20.88 -5.80 12.75
CA CYS A 627 -22.15 -6.09 13.44
C CYS A 627 -22.16 -7.47 14.11
N GLU A 628 -21.46 -8.44 13.52
CA GLU A 628 -21.35 -9.78 14.07
C GLU A 628 -20.02 -10.45 13.65
N PRO A 629 -19.45 -11.35 14.48
CA PRO A 629 -18.23 -12.07 14.14
C PRO A 629 -18.38 -12.91 12.86
N GLN A 630 -17.30 -12.99 12.07
CA GLN A 630 -17.28 -13.79 10.85
C GLN A 630 -16.61 -15.15 11.05
N ILE A 631 -17.18 -16.19 10.46
CA ILE A 631 -16.62 -17.56 10.49
C ILE A 631 -15.22 -17.60 9.86
N LYS A 632 -15.01 -16.80 8.82
CA LYS A 632 -13.72 -16.64 8.13
C LYS A 632 -13.07 -15.34 8.56
N PRO A 633 -12.02 -15.37 9.40
CA PRO A 633 -11.31 -14.16 9.83
C PRO A 633 -10.78 -13.33 8.65
N SER A 634 -10.42 -13.99 7.56
CA SER A 634 -9.97 -13.31 6.34
C SER A 634 -11.00 -12.33 5.79
N LEU A 635 -12.32 -12.53 5.97
CA LEU A 635 -13.31 -11.56 5.55
C LEU A 635 -13.21 -10.24 6.34
N GLU A 636 -12.97 -10.32 7.65
CA GLU A 636 -12.77 -9.14 8.49
C GLU A 636 -11.46 -8.44 8.15
N VAL A 637 -10.36 -9.19 8.04
CA VAL A 637 -9.04 -8.64 7.65
C VAL A 637 -9.14 -7.91 6.30
N GLN A 638 -9.81 -8.52 5.32
CA GLN A 638 -10.02 -7.90 4.01
C GLN A 638 -10.85 -6.62 4.07
N ALA A 639 -11.87 -6.59 4.94
CA ALA A 639 -12.74 -5.44 5.12
C ALA A 639 -12.03 -4.29 5.86
N ILE A 640 -11.30 -4.60 6.94
CA ILE A 640 -10.50 -3.64 7.72
C ILE A 640 -9.42 -3.02 6.83
N ALA A 641 -8.74 -3.83 6.01
CA ALA A 641 -7.74 -3.37 5.03
C ALA A 641 -8.31 -2.45 3.93
N ARG A 642 -9.63 -2.21 3.89
CA ARG A 642 -10.23 -1.16 3.03
C ARG A 642 -10.14 0.23 3.64
N ALA A 643 -10.13 0.31 4.98
CA ALA A 643 -9.95 1.55 5.73
C ALA A 643 -8.48 1.73 6.17
N HIS A 644 -7.86 0.68 6.71
CA HIS A 644 -6.46 0.69 7.15
C HIS A 644 -5.53 0.23 6.02
N ARG A 645 -5.09 1.19 5.19
CA ARG A 645 -4.26 0.91 4.01
C ARG A 645 -3.45 2.13 3.59
N MET A 646 -2.54 1.95 2.63
CA MET A 646 -1.75 3.04 2.04
C MET A 646 -2.64 4.24 1.67
N GLY A 647 -2.29 5.41 2.18
CA GLY A 647 -3.07 6.63 2.00
C GLY A 647 -3.89 7.04 3.23
N GLN A 648 -4.10 6.13 4.18
CA GLN A 648 -4.73 6.44 5.45
C GLN A 648 -3.83 7.37 6.29
N VAL A 649 -4.42 8.42 6.83
CA VAL A 649 -3.73 9.46 7.62
C VAL A 649 -4.28 9.60 9.04
N ARG A 650 -5.40 8.92 9.35
CA ARG A 650 -5.98 8.85 10.68
C ARG A 650 -5.85 7.44 11.25
N LYS A 651 -5.79 7.34 12.57
CA LYS A 651 -5.90 6.07 13.29
C LYS A 651 -7.23 5.40 12.91
N VAL A 652 -7.19 4.08 12.74
CA VAL A 652 -8.39 3.32 12.37
C VAL A 652 -8.88 2.57 13.59
N GLN A 653 -10.13 2.81 13.97
CA GLN A 653 -10.80 2.12 15.07
C GLN A 653 -11.74 1.05 14.53
N VAL A 654 -11.61 -0.18 15.03
CA VAL A 654 -12.45 -1.32 14.65
C VAL A 654 -13.26 -1.76 15.85
N HIS A 655 -14.56 -1.51 15.82
CA HIS A 655 -15.51 -1.92 16.85
C HIS A 655 -16.18 -3.23 16.44
N ARG A 656 -16.07 -4.26 17.27
CA ARG A 656 -16.78 -5.54 17.08
C ARG A 656 -17.89 -5.64 18.10
N LEU A 657 -19.14 -5.70 17.61
CA LEU A 657 -20.31 -5.82 18.47
C LEU A 657 -20.50 -7.28 18.89
N ILE A 658 -20.43 -7.53 20.19
CA ILE A 658 -20.47 -8.88 20.78
C ILE A 658 -21.62 -8.93 21.76
N LEU A 659 -22.52 -9.89 21.58
CA LEU A 659 -23.53 -10.19 22.59
C LEU A 659 -22.99 -11.29 23.54
N PRO A 660 -22.78 -11.02 24.83
CA PRO A 660 -22.33 -12.01 25.81
C PRO A 660 -23.32 -13.17 25.93
N GLU A 661 -22.85 -14.34 26.35
CA GLU A 661 -23.70 -15.52 26.49
C GLU A 661 -24.48 -15.83 25.21
N SER A 662 -23.84 -15.69 24.05
CA SER A 662 -24.44 -15.96 22.74
C SER A 662 -23.46 -16.67 21.80
N VAL A 663 -23.90 -16.91 20.56
CA VAL A 663 -23.08 -17.48 19.49
C VAL A 663 -21.87 -16.59 19.16
N ASP A 664 -21.96 -15.28 19.38
CA ASP A 664 -20.86 -14.35 19.11
C ASP A 664 -19.63 -14.66 19.97
N GLU A 665 -19.85 -14.84 21.27
CA GLU A 665 -18.79 -15.13 22.25
C GLU A 665 -18.14 -16.49 21.96
N GLN A 666 -18.94 -17.50 21.62
CA GLN A 666 -18.41 -18.82 21.22
C GLN A 666 -17.59 -18.74 19.94
N MET A 667 -18.06 -18.00 18.93
CA MET A 667 -17.32 -17.80 17.69
C MET A 667 -15.96 -17.17 17.96
N ILE A 668 -15.91 -16.13 18.79
CA ILE A 668 -14.66 -15.44 19.14
C ILE A 668 -13.73 -16.38 19.91
N ALA A 669 -14.23 -17.08 20.92
CA ALA A 669 -13.44 -18.03 21.70
C ALA A 669 -12.84 -19.14 20.83
N MET A 670 -13.63 -19.68 19.89
CA MET A 670 -13.19 -20.74 18.97
C MET A 670 -12.12 -20.23 17.99
N LEU A 671 -12.30 -19.03 17.42
CA LEU A 671 -11.34 -18.41 16.52
C LEU A 671 -10.02 -18.09 17.24
N ALA A 672 -10.10 -17.56 18.46
CA ALA A 672 -8.93 -17.29 19.30
C ALA A 672 -8.17 -18.59 19.65
N HIS A 673 -8.89 -19.67 19.96
CA HIS A 673 -8.25 -20.97 20.20
C HIS A 673 -7.50 -21.46 18.95
N LYS A 674 -8.11 -21.37 17.76
CA LYS A 674 -7.47 -21.76 16.50
C LYS A 674 -6.23 -20.90 16.20
N GLN A 675 -6.31 -19.58 16.42
CA GLN A 675 -5.17 -18.69 16.22
C GLN A 675 -4.04 -19.02 17.20
N SER A 676 -4.35 -19.29 18.47
CA SER A 676 -3.33 -19.66 19.47
C SER A 676 -2.62 -20.98 19.13
N GLN A 677 -3.33 -21.95 18.57
CA GLN A 677 -2.73 -23.19 18.07
C GLN A 677 -1.78 -22.88 16.92
N PHE A 678 -2.21 -22.08 15.94
CA PHE A 678 -1.37 -21.68 14.82
C PHE A 678 -0.10 -20.93 15.27
N ASP A 679 -0.23 -19.98 16.19
CA ASP A 679 0.89 -19.18 16.70
C ASP A 679 1.87 -20.03 17.53
N ALA A 680 1.37 -20.99 18.31
CA ALA A 680 2.21 -21.94 19.04
C ALA A 680 3.04 -22.81 18.07
N TYR A 681 2.42 -23.30 16.99
CA TYR A 681 3.12 -24.03 15.94
C TYR A 681 4.09 -23.14 15.14
N ALA A 682 3.81 -21.85 14.98
CA ALA A 682 4.68 -20.91 14.29
C ALA A 682 5.92 -20.50 15.12
N LYS A 683 5.79 -20.44 16.46
CA LYS A 683 6.89 -20.11 17.39
C LYS A 683 7.84 -21.28 17.63
N GLU A 684 7.35 -22.52 17.60
CA GLU A 684 8.19 -23.73 17.60
C GLU A 684 8.74 -24.00 16.19
N SER A 685 9.57 -23.07 15.70
CA SER A 685 10.38 -23.28 14.51
C SER A 685 11.39 -24.39 14.79
N ASP A 686 11.02 -25.63 14.44
CA ASP A 686 11.90 -26.71 13.92
C ASP A 686 11.17 -28.06 13.69
N LEU A 687 9.86 -28.14 13.90
CA LEU A 687 9.07 -29.35 13.55
C LEU A 687 7.86 -28.99 12.68
N ALA A 688 8.11 -28.39 11.52
CA ALA A 688 7.10 -28.11 10.50
C ALA A 688 6.63 -29.37 9.72
N ASP A 689 6.85 -30.57 10.27
CA ASP A 689 6.60 -31.86 9.61
C ASP A 689 5.26 -32.53 9.99
N GLN A 690 4.37 -31.85 10.72
CA GLN A 690 3.02 -32.36 11.02
C GLN A 690 1.86 -31.44 10.60
N ALA A 691 2.12 -30.38 9.83
CA ALA A 691 1.08 -29.51 9.28
C ALA A 691 0.20 -30.18 8.21
N SER A 692 0.49 -31.42 7.82
CA SER A 692 -0.37 -32.25 6.98
C SER A 692 -1.51 -32.93 7.76
N GLY A 693 -1.51 -32.86 9.10
CA GLY A 693 -2.45 -33.57 9.98
C GLY A 693 -3.50 -32.71 10.69
N ALA A 694 -3.34 -31.38 10.74
CA ALA A 694 -4.39 -30.49 11.20
C ALA A 694 -5.46 -30.41 10.10
N LYS A 695 -6.38 -31.36 10.09
CA LYS A 695 -7.61 -31.26 9.29
C LYS A 695 -8.27 -29.93 9.66
N ASP A 696 -8.16 -28.95 8.77
CA ASP A 696 -8.97 -27.75 8.84
C ASP A 696 -10.43 -28.17 8.98
N ALA A 697 -10.99 -27.84 10.14
CA ALA A 697 -12.42 -27.84 10.33
C ALA A 697 -13.03 -26.96 9.24
N THR A 698 -13.76 -27.57 8.29
CA THR A 698 -14.59 -26.81 7.34
C THR A 698 -15.50 -25.85 8.11
N ASP A 699 -15.90 -24.72 7.50
CA ASP A 699 -16.87 -23.77 8.09
C ASP A 699 -18.07 -24.51 8.72
N GLU A 700 -18.49 -25.59 8.05
CA GLU A 700 -19.58 -26.46 8.46
C GLU A 700 -19.28 -27.26 9.74
N SER A 701 -18.05 -27.72 9.94
CA SER A 701 -17.66 -28.40 11.18
C SER A 701 -17.52 -27.43 12.36
N MET A 702 -17.08 -26.18 12.12
CA MET A 702 -17.03 -25.16 13.17
C MET A 702 -18.43 -24.77 13.64
N ALA A 703 -19.33 -24.50 12.69
CA ALA A 703 -20.73 -24.22 13.00
C ALA A 703 -21.38 -25.38 13.78
N LYS A 704 -21.08 -26.64 13.43
CA LYS A 704 -21.57 -27.82 14.16
C LYS A 704 -21.09 -27.85 15.61
N VAL A 705 -19.81 -27.56 15.87
CA VAL A 705 -19.25 -27.49 17.23
C VAL A 705 -19.93 -26.39 18.04
N ILE A 706 -20.06 -25.19 17.47
CA ILE A 706 -20.67 -24.05 18.16
C ILE A 706 -22.14 -24.34 18.50
N VAL A 707 -22.92 -24.87 17.55
CA VAL A 707 -24.32 -25.24 17.79
C VAL A 707 -24.44 -26.29 18.91
N MET A 708 -23.53 -27.27 18.94
CA MET A 708 -23.49 -28.30 19.97
C MET A 708 -23.19 -27.71 21.36
N GLU A 709 -22.22 -26.80 21.46
CA GLU A 709 -21.86 -26.12 22.70
C GLU A 709 -22.99 -25.22 23.20
N GLU A 710 -23.65 -24.49 22.30
CA GLU A 710 -24.79 -23.63 22.63
C GLU A 710 -26.01 -24.44 23.09
N ARG A 711 -26.30 -25.57 22.44
CA ARG A 711 -27.34 -26.51 22.90
C ARG A 711 -27.03 -27.05 24.30
N ARG A 712 -25.77 -27.43 24.55
CA ARG A 712 -25.33 -27.89 25.87
C ARG A 712 -25.51 -26.80 26.92
N ARG A 713 -25.12 -25.55 26.61
CA ARG A 713 -25.24 -24.41 27.52
C ARG A 713 -26.69 -24.10 27.90
N LEU A 714 -27.61 -24.19 26.93
CA LEU A 714 -29.04 -23.95 27.14
C LEU A 714 -29.82 -25.17 27.63
N GLY A 715 -29.18 -26.34 27.79
CA GLY A 715 -29.84 -27.57 28.25
C GLY A 715 -30.83 -28.15 27.23
N VAL A 716 -30.60 -27.94 25.93
CA VAL A 716 -31.48 -28.43 24.85
C VAL A 716 -30.96 -29.78 24.34
N GLU A 717 -31.69 -30.87 24.59
CA GLU A 717 -31.33 -32.22 24.10
C GLU A 717 -32.00 -32.60 22.74
N THR A 718 -31.20 -33.31 21.92
CA THR A 718 -31.56 -34.34 20.90
C THR A 718 -31.46 -34.07 19.38
N ASN A 719 -30.89 -35.09 18.70
CA ASN A 719 -31.08 -35.70 17.36
C ASN A 719 -31.29 -34.89 16.06
N GLN A 720 -31.39 -33.56 16.07
CA GLN A 720 -31.58 -32.79 14.83
C GLN A 720 -30.25 -32.38 14.18
N GLU A 721 -30.12 -32.66 12.87
CA GLU A 721 -28.98 -32.24 12.04
C GLU A 721 -28.84 -30.72 12.02
N VAL A 722 -27.58 -30.24 11.99
CA VAL A 722 -27.27 -28.80 11.91
C VAL A 722 -27.63 -28.28 10.53
N ILE A 723 -28.49 -27.27 10.48
CA ILE A 723 -28.91 -26.63 9.23
C ILE A 723 -28.01 -25.42 8.99
N ILE A 724 -27.10 -25.54 8.04
CA ILE A 724 -26.35 -24.42 7.48
C ILE A 724 -26.92 -24.17 6.09
N LYS A 725 -27.99 -23.40 6.03
CA LYS A 725 -28.49 -22.87 4.76
C LYS A 725 -28.01 -21.44 4.64
N ASP A 726 -27.38 -21.11 3.51
CA ASP A 726 -27.22 -19.72 3.07
C ASP A 726 -28.62 -19.21 2.73
N GLU A 727 -29.37 -18.72 3.73
CA GLU A 727 -30.63 -18.02 3.50
C GLU A 727 -30.27 -16.60 3.02
N GLU A 728 -30.01 -16.49 1.72
CA GLU A 728 -29.73 -15.26 0.97
C GLU A 728 -30.97 -14.36 0.73
N GLU A 729 -32.11 -14.60 1.39
CA GLU A 729 -33.29 -13.72 1.25
C GLU A 729 -33.13 -12.36 1.94
#